data_AF-A0A357VT56-F1
#
_entry.id   AF-A0A357VT56-F1
#
_cell.length_a   1.000
_cell.length_b   1.000
_cell.length_c   1.000
_cell.angle_alpha   90.00
_cell.angle_beta   90.00
_cell.angle_gamma   90.00
#
_symmetry.space_group_name_H-M   'P 1'
#
loop_
_entity.id
_entity.type
_entity.pdbx_description
1 polymer ?
#
loop_
_entity_poly.entity_id
_entity_poly.type
_entity_poly.pdbx_seq_one_letter_code
_entity_poly.pdbx_strand_id
1 'polypeptide(L)'
;MSIDMIINKREFILIGEIGALLHDIGKCHPNFIKTQSKENIRGLPHHARKIDELIAPELIECFKQLKVKLGGDEKSIYDFIKQHHNASGMLLGCLEKCDKKDSADDKGIVRQKQHVNDTWISSPFGYPKEKIDLDCLQKRFDDLQDNLKGLFANYISGTMSLTCFRESLMNNLKTAFSHALGETRIPSNDVTLWDHSYSTASLFKSVLAAIACKAVPGLQDLKWRILGICWDGLGFINKGRKIAETKAREEIIRNIKKELKKKLEDEIPIGNAIYENINGIYFTFPEFNDSKELAKECAEIALKVVYEKSSDELWSFFTLSKTSGTLTIIADELKFASEKRKIPKMTPALFVEGKREYFFENPKITIPVKGQDICPICRIRPKGEKKERCYVCEERRRGRLLQWLSNMEDTIWVDEVADKNNRIALISLNFYLDKWLDGTMIETIYSQSFEDWLDKEKENLYKIQDELKNKINEKAKEKKELEQKIKQLIFTLRPDKETAYKVLDVFWEVKDKNKATAAKILDTFFEEIIGLNENTLEKHLSNIEERIDAGGLTKENLATYLFTQNPSPARLYRIWRETEEFFDLVVRKIKNEIYNNKWRRIKFSVDLNDLKSKLKQGMGIEEKTPYMVQIDNLEPQKLLVFHNRSE
;
A
#
# COMPACT_ATOMS: atom_id res chain seq x y z
N MET A 1 -12.47 -20.01 19.55
CA MET A 1 -12.14 -19.95 18.11
C MET A 1 -10.86 -19.13 17.93
N SER A 2 -10.22 -19.16 16.75
CA SER A 2 -8.94 -18.46 16.51
C SER A 2 -9.07 -16.94 16.72
N ILE A 3 -10.22 -16.35 16.35
CA ILE A 3 -10.54 -14.95 16.63
C ILE A 3 -10.47 -14.63 18.12
N ASP A 4 -11.04 -15.45 19.00
CA ASP A 4 -11.04 -15.21 20.44
C ASP A 4 -9.62 -15.20 21.01
N MET A 5 -8.74 -16.07 20.49
CA MET A 5 -7.34 -16.12 20.91
C MET A 5 -6.60 -14.84 20.54
N ILE A 6 -6.86 -14.32 19.34
CA ILE A 6 -6.30 -13.06 18.84
C ILE A 6 -6.83 -11.86 19.65
N ILE A 7 -8.14 -11.79 19.89
CA ILE A 7 -8.77 -10.73 20.70
C ILE A 7 -8.18 -10.71 22.12
N ASN A 8 -8.03 -11.89 22.74
CA ASN A 8 -7.46 -12.02 24.09
C ASN A 8 -5.98 -11.61 24.17
N LYS A 9 -5.29 -11.50 23.03
CA LYS A 9 -3.90 -11.05 22.92
C LYS A 9 -3.74 -9.74 22.16
N ARG A 10 -4.86 -9.03 21.92
CA ARG A 10 -4.92 -7.81 21.12
C ARG A 10 -3.88 -6.78 21.53
N GLU A 11 -3.77 -6.50 22.83
CA GLU A 11 -2.81 -5.51 23.33
C GLU A 11 -1.37 -5.86 22.94
N PHE A 12 -0.93 -7.09 23.19
CA PHE A 12 0.43 -7.52 22.86
C PHE A 12 0.71 -7.50 21.36
N ILE A 13 -0.27 -7.86 20.52
CA ILE A 13 -0.14 -7.81 19.06
C ILE A 13 0.03 -6.36 18.60
N LEU A 14 -0.81 -5.43 19.08
CA LEU A 14 -0.76 -4.02 18.68
C LEU A 14 0.49 -3.29 19.22
N ILE A 15 0.93 -3.58 20.44
CA ILE A 15 2.20 -3.04 20.96
C ILE A 15 3.40 -3.61 20.18
N GLY A 16 3.33 -4.88 19.75
CA GLY A 16 4.35 -5.46 18.88
C GLY A 16 4.38 -4.85 17.48
N GLU A 17 3.21 -4.55 16.90
CA GLU A 17 3.11 -3.76 15.67
C GLU A 17 3.76 -2.37 15.85
N ILE A 18 3.47 -1.67 16.94
CA ILE A 18 4.09 -0.37 17.23
C ILE A 18 5.61 -0.49 17.36
N GLY A 19 6.10 -1.54 18.04
CA GLY A 19 7.53 -1.83 18.12
C GLY A 19 8.18 -2.04 16.75
N ALA A 20 7.50 -2.76 15.86
CA ALA A 20 7.96 -2.95 14.49
C ALA A 20 7.87 -1.68 13.64
N LEU A 21 6.85 -0.83 13.84
CA LEU A 21 6.79 0.48 13.15
C LEU A 21 7.94 1.40 13.55
N LEU A 22 8.41 1.29 14.80
CA LEU A 22 9.49 2.11 15.34
C LEU A 22 10.89 1.51 15.16
N HIS A 23 11.02 0.25 14.73
CA HIS A 23 12.28 -0.51 14.81
C HIS A 23 13.47 0.22 14.16
N ASP A 24 13.21 0.95 13.08
CA ASP A 24 14.21 1.67 12.29
C ASP A 24 14.07 3.20 12.41
N ILE A 25 13.43 3.71 13.47
CA ILE A 25 13.21 5.14 13.71
C ILE A 25 14.48 6.00 13.58
N GLY A 26 15.65 5.45 13.95
CA GLY A 26 16.92 6.17 13.81
C GLY A 26 17.32 6.49 12.37
N LYS A 27 16.74 5.82 11.35
CA LYS A 27 16.94 6.18 9.93
C LYS A 27 16.37 7.56 9.58
N CYS A 28 15.43 8.07 10.39
CA CYS A 28 14.89 9.42 10.25
C CYS A 28 15.88 10.51 10.72
N HIS A 29 16.96 10.15 11.40
CA HIS A 29 18.00 11.09 11.81
C HIS A 29 18.99 11.36 10.66
N PRO A 30 19.46 12.60 10.42
CA PRO A 30 20.39 12.94 9.33
C PRO A 30 21.68 12.12 9.26
N ASN A 31 22.13 11.59 10.40
CA ASN A 31 23.30 10.69 10.46
C ASN A 31 23.15 9.46 9.56
N PHE A 32 21.93 8.96 9.34
CA PHE A 32 21.71 7.85 8.43
C PHE A 32 22.11 8.21 7.00
N ILE A 33 21.66 9.36 6.49
CA ILE A 33 22.07 9.85 5.16
C ILE A 33 23.58 10.09 5.10
N LYS A 34 24.15 10.75 6.12
CA LYS A 34 25.60 11.03 6.19
C LYS A 34 26.45 9.75 6.12
N THR A 35 26.05 8.71 6.83
CA THR A 35 26.77 7.42 6.86
C THR A 35 26.59 6.60 5.59
N GLN A 36 25.41 6.63 4.97
CA GLN A 36 25.13 5.86 3.75
C GLN A 36 25.50 6.57 2.44
N SER A 37 25.83 7.86 2.52
CA SER A 37 26.27 8.66 1.38
C SER A 37 27.57 8.15 0.73
N LYS A 38 27.87 8.62 -0.48
CA LYS A 38 29.16 8.38 -1.15
C LYS A 38 30.34 8.87 -0.31
N GLU A 39 30.18 9.98 0.40
CA GLU A 39 31.18 10.55 1.30
C GLU A 39 31.47 9.64 2.50
N ASN A 40 30.52 8.77 2.88
CA ASN A 40 30.67 7.77 3.94
C ASN A 40 31.21 8.38 5.24
N ILE A 41 30.48 9.34 5.80
CA ILE A 41 30.90 10.03 7.03
C ILE A 41 30.87 9.03 8.19
N ARG A 42 32.06 8.69 8.71
CA ARG A 42 32.24 7.70 9.78
C ARG A 42 32.20 8.31 11.17
N GLY A 43 32.09 7.47 12.20
CA GLY A 43 32.13 7.88 13.62
C GLY A 43 30.80 8.43 14.15
N LEU A 44 29.76 8.49 13.32
CA LEU A 44 28.43 8.90 13.73
C LEU A 44 27.66 7.75 14.42
N PRO A 45 26.72 8.07 15.33
CA PRO A 45 25.89 7.06 15.96
C PRO A 45 25.08 6.24 14.93
N HIS A 46 25.11 4.92 15.10
CA HIS A 46 24.36 3.98 14.27
C HIS A 46 22.86 4.05 14.61
N HIS A 47 22.01 4.04 13.59
CA HIS A 47 20.56 4.27 13.70
C HIS A 47 19.84 3.35 14.69
N ALA A 48 20.22 2.07 14.78
CA ALA A 48 19.69 1.12 15.78
C ALA A 48 20.58 0.93 17.04
N ARG A 49 21.83 0.48 16.86
CA ARG A 49 22.72 0.05 17.96
C ARG A 49 23.06 1.16 18.97
N LYS A 50 23.06 2.41 18.52
CA LYS A 50 23.37 3.61 19.32
C LYS A 50 22.17 4.54 19.42
N ILE A 51 20.95 3.98 19.43
CA ILE A 51 19.71 4.77 19.48
C ILE A 51 19.66 5.68 20.72
N ASP A 52 20.28 5.29 21.83
CA ASP A 52 20.37 6.10 23.05
C ASP A 52 21.15 7.42 22.84
N GLU A 53 22.00 7.50 21.81
CA GLU A 53 22.73 8.73 21.44
C GLU A 53 21.91 9.62 20.50
N LEU A 54 20.81 9.11 19.93
CA LEU A 54 19.98 9.80 18.93
C LEU A 54 18.63 10.25 19.48
N ILE A 55 18.04 9.49 20.40
CA ILE A 55 16.70 9.75 20.94
C ILE A 55 16.79 10.33 22.35
N ALA A 56 15.91 11.28 22.65
CA ALA A 56 15.77 11.87 23.97
C ALA A 56 15.60 10.79 25.08
N PRO A 57 16.35 10.88 26.21
CA PRO A 57 16.32 9.86 27.27
C PRO A 57 14.93 9.56 27.82
N GLU A 58 14.06 10.57 27.93
CA GLU A 58 12.69 10.39 28.42
C GLU A 58 11.87 9.47 27.51
N LEU A 59 12.06 9.59 26.19
CA LEU A 59 11.38 8.74 25.22
C LEU A 59 11.94 7.32 25.21
N ILE A 60 13.26 7.15 25.41
CA ILE A 60 13.87 5.84 25.61
C ILE A 60 13.27 5.12 26.83
N GLU A 61 13.05 5.82 27.93
CA GLU A 61 12.40 5.23 29.11
C GLU A 61 10.95 4.81 28.81
N CYS A 62 10.20 5.61 28.05
CA CYS A 62 8.88 5.19 27.56
C CYS A 62 8.94 3.91 26.71
N PHE A 63 9.93 3.76 25.82
CA PHE A 63 10.09 2.56 25.00
C PHE A 63 10.41 1.30 25.82
N LYS A 64 11.11 1.44 26.95
CA LYS A 64 11.41 0.32 27.86
C LYS A 64 10.20 -0.14 28.65
N GLN A 65 9.25 0.76 28.94
CA GLN A 65 8.08 0.46 29.75
C GLN A 65 7.05 -0.42 29.03
N LEU A 66 6.84 -0.22 27.72
CA LEU A 66 5.88 -1.00 26.95
C LEU A 66 6.51 -2.30 26.45
N LYS A 67 5.91 -3.42 26.86
CA LYS A 67 6.42 -4.78 26.61
C LYS A 67 5.39 -5.67 25.93
N VAL A 68 5.89 -6.55 25.07
CA VAL A 68 5.15 -7.59 24.39
C VAL A 68 5.51 -8.93 25.01
N LYS A 69 4.51 -9.63 25.53
CA LYS A 69 4.67 -10.98 26.10
C LYS A 69 3.84 -11.99 25.31
N LEU A 70 4.50 -12.75 24.44
CA LEU A 70 3.83 -13.66 23.51
C LEU A 70 4.69 -14.89 23.20
N GLY A 71 4.07 -16.07 23.11
CA GLY A 71 4.75 -17.34 22.79
C GLY A 71 5.91 -17.71 23.73
N GLY A 72 5.85 -17.31 25.00
CA GLY A 72 6.89 -17.59 26.00
C GLY A 72 8.09 -16.64 25.97
N ASP A 73 8.07 -15.62 25.11
CA ASP A 73 9.11 -14.58 25.01
C ASP A 73 8.56 -13.23 25.48
N GLU A 74 9.44 -12.34 25.94
CA GLU A 74 9.12 -10.99 26.41
C GLU A 74 10.14 -9.98 25.86
N LYS A 75 9.67 -8.97 25.13
CA LYS A 75 10.50 -7.89 24.56
C LYS A 75 9.83 -6.55 24.71
N SER A 76 10.60 -5.52 25.01
CA SER A 76 10.15 -4.12 25.02
C SER A 76 10.19 -3.51 23.61
N ILE A 77 9.52 -2.37 23.42
CA ILE A 77 9.70 -1.56 22.19
C ILE A 77 11.17 -1.19 22.02
N TYR A 78 11.86 -0.85 23.10
CA TYR A 78 13.29 -0.57 23.07
C TYR A 78 14.13 -1.74 22.52
N ASP A 79 13.79 -2.98 22.88
CA ASP A 79 14.49 -4.16 22.36
C ASP A 79 14.29 -4.30 20.85
N PHE A 80 13.06 -4.09 20.35
CA PHE A 80 12.77 -4.11 18.91
C PHE A 80 13.58 -3.06 18.13
N ILE A 81 13.81 -1.88 18.72
CA ILE A 81 14.62 -0.83 18.08
C ILE A 81 16.12 -1.16 18.15
N LYS A 82 16.65 -1.50 19.32
CA LYS A 82 18.10 -1.61 19.52
C LYS A 82 18.69 -2.94 19.05
N GLN A 83 17.94 -4.03 19.16
CA GLN A 83 18.46 -5.40 19.03
C GLN A 83 17.98 -6.14 17.77
N HIS A 84 17.17 -5.54 16.89
CA HIS A 84 16.67 -6.26 15.71
C HIS A 84 17.79 -6.76 14.77
N HIS A 85 18.95 -6.09 14.70
CA HIS A 85 20.12 -6.57 13.93
C HIS A 85 20.88 -7.74 14.58
N ASN A 86 20.67 -7.98 15.87
CA ASN A 86 21.35 -9.01 16.66
C ASN A 86 20.30 -9.81 17.45
N ALA A 87 19.30 -10.31 16.73
CA ALA A 87 18.10 -10.87 17.32
C ALA A 87 18.39 -12.06 18.25
N SER A 88 17.83 -12.01 19.46
CA SER A 88 17.84 -13.10 20.43
C SER A 88 16.45 -13.30 21.00
N GLY A 89 15.95 -14.54 20.92
CA GLY A 89 14.56 -14.88 21.24
C GLY A 89 13.67 -14.94 20.00
N MET A 90 12.46 -15.46 20.20
CA MET A 90 11.51 -15.72 19.13
C MET A 90 10.95 -14.42 18.51
N LEU A 91 10.60 -13.43 19.34
CA LEU A 91 9.95 -12.21 18.87
C LEU A 91 10.91 -11.35 18.04
N LEU A 92 12.13 -11.13 18.54
CA LEU A 92 13.17 -10.42 17.79
C LEU A 92 13.58 -11.19 16.54
N GLY A 93 13.69 -12.52 16.61
CA GLY A 93 14.00 -13.35 15.45
C GLY A 93 12.92 -13.23 14.36
N CYS A 94 11.65 -13.17 14.75
CA CYS A 94 10.55 -12.96 13.81
C CYS A 94 10.61 -11.56 13.19
N LEU A 95 10.82 -10.50 13.99
CA LEU A 95 10.94 -9.14 13.48
C LEU A 95 12.10 -8.97 12.50
N GLU A 96 13.29 -9.48 12.86
CA GLU A 96 14.48 -9.43 11.99
C GLU A 96 14.21 -10.12 10.64
N LYS A 97 13.43 -11.21 10.64
CA LYS A 97 13.06 -11.91 9.41
C LYS A 97 12.05 -11.13 8.57
N CYS A 98 11.10 -10.44 9.22
CA CYS A 98 10.16 -9.55 8.53
C CYS A 98 10.93 -8.40 7.85
N ASP A 99 11.81 -7.72 8.59
CA ASP A 99 12.67 -6.64 8.08
C ASP A 99 13.55 -7.13 6.91
N LYS A 100 14.23 -8.28 7.05
CA LYS A 100 15.06 -8.84 5.97
C LYS A 100 14.27 -9.21 4.73
N LYS A 101 13.05 -9.76 4.88
CA LYS A 101 12.19 -10.12 3.75
C LYS A 101 11.70 -8.87 3.03
N ASP A 102 11.17 -7.90 3.77
CA ASP A 102 10.71 -6.62 3.24
C ASP A 102 11.83 -5.86 2.53
N SER A 103 12.98 -5.67 3.22
CA SER A 103 14.18 -5.07 2.64
C SER A 103 14.60 -5.74 1.33
N ALA A 104 14.51 -7.06 1.23
CA ALA A 104 14.93 -7.77 0.04
C ALA A 104 13.94 -7.68 -1.12
N ASP A 105 12.63 -7.58 -0.82
CA ASP A 105 11.59 -7.35 -1.83
C ASP A 105 11.67 -5.91 -2.38
N ASP A 106 11.96 -4.94 -1.52
CA ASP A 106 12.05 -3.51 -1.86
C ASP A 106 13.33 -3.12 -2.59
N LYS A 107 14.49 -3.61 -2.13
CA LYS A 107 15.80 -3.19 -2.64
C LYS A 107 16.08 -3.66 -4.05
N GLY A 108 15.62 -4.85 -4.44
CA GLY A 108 16.05 -5.47 -5.70
C GLY A 108 17.57 -5.38 -5.87
N ILE A 109 18.04 -5.03 -7.07
CA ILE A 109 19.43 -4.65 -7.28
C ILE A 109 19.59 -3.14 -7.18
N VAL A 110 20.45 -2.70 -6.25
CA VAL A 110 20.84 -1.29 -6.06
C VAL A 110 22.25 -1.08 -6.60
N ARG A 111 22.54 0.12 -7.13
CA ARG A 111 23.82 0.40 -7.82
C ARG A 111 24.53 1.69 -7.43
N GLN A 112 23.85 2.67 -6.86
CA GLN A 112 24.46 3.98 -6.67
C GLN A 112 24.08 4.62 -5.34
N LYS A 113 25.09 4.80 -4.47
CA LYS A 113 25.00 5.69 -3.31
C LYS A 113 24.77 7.13 -3.76
N GLN A 114 24.01 7.89 -3.00
CA GLN A 114 23.77 9.31 -3.25
C GLN A 114 24.82 10.18 -2.53
N HIS A 115 25.05 11.39 -3.03
CA HIS A 115 25.88 12.37 -2.33
C HIS A 115 25.10 12.96 -1.15
N VAL A 116 25.79 13.28 -0.06
CA VAL A 116 25.17 13.82 1.16
C VAL A 116 24.35 15.10 0.91
N ASN A 117 24.83 15.99 0.02
CA ASN A 117 24.18 17.27 -0.32
C ASN A 117 23.22 17.14 -1.52
N ASP A 118 23.07 15.93 -2.07
CA ASP A 118 22.23 15.66 -3.23
C ASP A 118 21.55 14.30 -3.11
N THR A 119 20.87 14.10 -1.98
CA THR A 119 20.07 12.91 -1.69
C THR A 119 18.60 13.19 -2.03
N TRP A 120 18.00 12.31 -2.81
CA TRP A 120 16.64 12.40 -3.29
C TRP A 120 15.81 11.18 -2.90
N ILE A 121 14.52 11.41 -2.68
CA ILE A 121 13.46 10.41 -2.69
C ILE A 121 12.88 10.39 -4.11
N SER A 122 12.93 9.23 -4.76
CA SER A 122 12.34 9.03 -6.09
C SER A 122 10.87 8.65 -5.97
N SER A 123 10.09 8.91 -7.02
CA SER A 123 8.79 8.29 -7.23
C SER A 123 8.99 6.84 -7.70
N PRO A 124 7.99 5.94 -7.54
CA PRO A 124 8.04 4.61 -8.13
C PRO A 124 7.98 4.63 -9.67
N PHE A 125 7.86 5.82 -10.28
CA PHE A 125 7.95 6.05 -11.73
C PHE A 125 9.33 6.56 -12.16
N GLY A 126 10.32 6.61 -11.25
CA GLY A 126 11.69 7.04 -11.53
C GLY A 126 11.92 8.55 -11.55
N TYR A 127 10.95 9.37 -11.14
CA TYR A 127 11.08 10.83 -11.09
C TYR A 127 11.63 11.30 -9.73
N PRO A 128 12.61 12.22 -9.67
CA PRO A 128 13.09 12.79 -8.40
C PRO A 128 12.00 13.63 -7.72
N LYS A 129 11.34 13.06 -6.71
CA LYS A 129 10.14 13.64 -6.08
C LYS A 129 10.49 14.70 -5.04
N GLU A 130 11.44 14.38 -4.16
CA GLU A 130 11.80 15.24 -3.03
C GLU A 130 13.31 15.19 -2.76
N LYS A 131 13.95 16.36 -2.70
CA LYS A 131 15.33 16.48 -2.23
C LYS A 131 15.33 16.53 -0.70
N ILE A 132 16.15 15.69 -0.08
CA ILE A 132 16.29 15.69 1.38
C ILE A 132 17.24 16.82 1.79
N ASP A 133 16.68 17.78 2.52
CA ASP A 133 17.43 18.77 3.28
C ASP A 133 17.70 18.25 4.70
N LEU A 134 18.97 18.22 5.11
CA LEU A 134 19.36 17.58 6.38
C LEU A 134 18.89 18.37 7.61
N ASP A 135 18.77 19.69 7.51
CA ASP A 135 18.29 20.53 8.62
C ASP A 135 16.77 20.37 8.78
N CYS A 136 16.04 20.32 7.67
CA CYS A 136 14.62 19.99 7.66
C CYS A 136 14.37 18.57 8.19
N LEU A 137 15.20 17.60 7.82
CA LEU A 137 15.11 16.22 8.32
C LEU A 137 15.37 16.16 9.83
N GLN A 138 16.38 16.90 10.33
CA GLN A 138 16.63 17.02 11.77
C GLN A 138 15.40 17.57 12.50
N LYS A 139 14.85 18.68 12.02
CA LYS A 139 13.68 19.30 12.62
C LYS A 139 12.48 18.35 12.65
N ARG A 140 12.22 17.63 11.55
CA ARG A 140 11.16 16.60 11.50
C ARG A 140 11.39 15.48 12.51
N PHE A 141 12.64 15.07 12.72
CA PHE A 141 12.99 14.06 13.71
C PHE A 141 12.75 14.58 15.13
N ASP A 142 13.10 15.83 15.42
CA ASP A 142 12.85 16.47 16.72
C ASP A 142 11.35 16.62 17.00
N ASP A 143 10.59 17.14 16.04
CA ASP A 143 9.11 17.27 16.11
C ASP A 143 8.46 15.89 16.33
N LEU A 144 8.96 14.84 15.65
CA LEU A 144 8.48 13.47 15.84
C LEU A 144 8.73 12.99 17.27
N GLN A 145 9.93 13.21 17.80
CA GLN A 145 10.27 12.79 19.17
C GLN A 145 9.34 13.47 20.20
N ASP A 146 9.08 14.76 20.07
CA ASP A 146 8.21 15.49 21.00
C ASP A 146 6.76 15.00 20.92
N ASN A 147 6.24 14.75 19.71
CA ASN A 147 4.92 14.15 19.54
C ASN A 147 4.85 12.75 20.15
N LEU A 148 5.87 11.91 19.95
CA LEU A 148 5.93 10.56 20.52
C LEU A 148 6.00 10.61 22.06
N LYS A 149 6.76 11.53 22.67
CA LYS A 149 6.78 11.71 24.14
C LYS A 149 5.38 11.93 24.68
N GLY A 150 4.63 12.86 24.08
CA GLY A 150 3.25 13.15 24.47
C GLY A 150 2.33 11.94 24.32
N LEU A 151 2.41 11.22 23.19
CA LEU A 151 1.60 10.03 22.95
C LEU A 151 1.90 8.89 23.93
N PHE A 152 3.17 8.57 24.16
CA PHE A 152 3.55 7.53 25.11
C PHE A 152 3.14 7.90 26.54
N ALA A 153 3.37 9.14 26.98
CA ALA A 153 2.96 9.61 28.29
C ALA A 153 1.43 9.50 28.49
N ASN A 154 0.65 9.89 27.49
CA ASN A 154 -0.81 9.80 27.55
C ASN A 154 -1.30 8.34 27.59
N TYR A 155 -0.68 7.44 26.83
CA TYR A 155 -1.02 6.01 26.88
C TYR A 155 -0.64 5.37 28.23
N ILE A 156 0.59 5.58 28.68
CA ILE A 156 1.13 5.01 29.93
C ILE A 156 0.34 5.51 31.15
N SER A 157 -0.08 6.78 31.16
CA SER A 157 -0.91 7.36 32.22
C SER A 157 -2.38 6.89 32.19
N GLY A 158 -2.80 6.15 31.17
CA GLY A 158 -4.18 5.68 31.01
C GLY A 158 -5.17 6.75 30.52
N THR A 159 -4.68 7.93 30.12
CA THR A 159 -5.53 9.01 29.59
C THR A 159 -5.91 8.82 28.12
N MET A 160 -5.26 7.85 27.44
CA MET A 160 -5.51 7.52 26.04
C MET A 160 -5.73 6.01 25.86
N SER A 161 -6.72 5.62 25.05
CA SER A 161 -6.95 4.21 24.71
C SER A 161 -5.90 3.67 23.75
N LEU A 162 -5.69 2.34 23.74
CA LEU A 162 -4.76 1.69 22.82
C LEU A 162 -5.07 1.97 21.33
N THR A 163 -6.36 2.00 20.95
CA THR A 163 -6.78 2.33 19.58
C THR A 163 -6.34 3.75 19.22
N CYS A 164 -6.61 4.72 20.10
CA CYS A 164 -6.22 6.12 19.86
C CYS A 164 -4.69 6.29 19.83
N PHE A 165 -3.98 5.58 20.72
CA PHE A 165 -2.52 5.55 20.73
C PHE A 165 -1.95 5.03 19.42
N ARG A 166 -2.42 3.86 18.95
CA ARG A 166 -2.01 3.25 17.68
C ARG A 166 -2.26 4.19 16.50
N GLU A 167 -3.48 4.70 16.35
CA GLU A 167 -3.85 5.57 15.24
C GLU A 167 -3.03 6.87 15.22
N SER A 168 -2.88 7.51 16.39
CA SER A 168 -2.12 8.76 16.51
C SER A 168 -0.63 8.55 16.25
N LEU A 169 -0.06 7.44 16.73
CA LEU A 169 1.34 7.08 16.51
C LEU A 169 1.60 6.81 15.02
N MET A 170 0.75 6.01 14.37
CA MET A 170 0.88 5.73 12.94
C MET A 170 0.79 7.01 12.09
N ASN A 171 -0.10 7.94 12.44
CA ASN A 171 -0.22 9.22 11.72
C ASN A 171 1.04 10.09 11.89
N ASN A 172 1.62 10.14 13.09
CA ASN A 172 2.87 10.86 13.35
C ASN A 172 4.05 10.24 12.58
N LEU A 173 4.18 8.91 12.63
CA LEU A 173 5.21 8.19 11.87
C LEU A 173 5.03 8.39 10.38
N LYS A 174 3.82 8.24 9.84
CA LYS A 174 3.57 8.48 8.41
C LYS A 174 3.97 9.89 7.99
N THR A 175 3.67 10.89 8.81
CA THR A 175 4.01 12.29 8.52
C THR A 175 5.52 12.51 8.46
N ALA A 176 6.30 11.96 9.39
CA ALA A 176 7.75 12.13 9.41
C ALA A 176 8.47 11.20 8.43
N PHE A 177 8.16 9.90 8.47
CA PHE A 177 8.87 8.86 7.74
C PHE A 177 8.63 8.88 6.23
N SER A 178 7.55 9.50 5.75
CA SER A 178 7.35 9.70 4.31
C SER A 178 8.38 10.65 3.68
N HIS A 179 9.10 11.42 4.52
CA HIS A 179 10.17 12.33 4.11
C HIS A 179 11.58 11.82 4.48
N ALA A 180 11.69 10.54 4.86
CA ALA A 180 12.96 9.87 5.15
C ALA A 180 13.10 8.63 4.26
N LEU A 181 14.34 8.18 4.03
CA LEU A 181 14.62 7.01 3.18
C LEU A 181 14.74 5.73 3.99
N GLY A 182 14.08 4.66 3.52
CA GLY A 182 14.31 3.30 4.01
C GLY A 182 15.56 2.68 3.39
N GLU A 183 15.79 2.98 2.11
CA GLU A 183 16.99 2.67 1.32
C GLU A 183 17.49 3.94 0.63
N THR A 184 18.80 4.20 0.71
CA THR A 184 19.37 5.47 0.20
C THR A 184 19.97 5.34 -1.19
N ARG A 185 20.14 4.13 -1.70
CA ARG A 185 20.75 3.88 -3.02
C ARG A 185 19.72 3.93 -4.13
N ILE A 186 20.16 4.40 -5.29
CA ILE A 186 19.39 4.38 -6.53
C ILE A 186 19.45 2.96 -7.12
N PRO A 187 18.34 2.44 -7.66
CA PRO A 187 17.05 3.12 -7.85
C PRO A 187 16.01 2.86 -6.75
N SER A 188 16.41 2.23 -5.65
CA SER A 188 15.51 1.83 -4.54
C SER A 188 15.28 2.93 -3.51
N ASN A 189 15.76 4.15 -3.79
CA ASN A 189 15.40 5.38 -3.08
C ASN A 189 13.96 5.84 -3.40
N ASP A 190 13.20 5.01 -4.12
CA ASP A 190 11.74 5.04 -4.25
C ASP A 190 11.02 4.27 -3.12
N VAL A 191 11.72 3.94 -2.03
CA VAL A 191 11.12 3.38 -0.81
C VAL A 191 11.41 4.29 0.37
N THR A 192 10.36 4.89 0.92
CA THR A 192 10.49 5.75 2.10
C THR A 192 10.64 4.90 3.37
N LEU A 193 11.06 5.54 4.46
CA LEU A 193 11.11 4.88 5.76
C LEU A 193 9.71 4.43 6.22
N TRP A 194 8.66 5.14 5.81
CA TRP A 194 7.28 4.79 6.14
C TRP A 194 6.89 3.48 5.47
N ASP A 195 7.18 3.35 4.17
CA ASP A 195 6.80 2.17 3.40
C ASP A 195 7.46 0.91 3.98
N HIS A 196 8.77 1.00 4.21
CA HIS A 196 9.57 -0.07 4.82
C HIS A 196 9.07 -0.45 6.23
N SER A 197 8.89 0.54 7.10
CA SER A 197 8.46 0.29 8.48
C SER A 197 7.02 -0.25 8.54
N TYR A 198 6.12 0.28 7.71
CA TYR A 198 4.73 -0.15 7.66
C TYR A 198 4.61 -1.58 7.13
N SER A 199 5.34 -1.91 6.06
CA SER A 199 5.34 -3.27 5.49
C SER A 199 5.91 -4.29 6.48
N THR A 200 7.07 -3.99 7.09
CA THR A 200 7.67 -4.82 8.14
C THR A 200 6.72 -5.03 9.31
N ALA A 201 6.06 -3.98 9.81
CA ALA A 201 5.09 -4.09 10.89
C ALA A 201 3.85 -4.89 10.50
N SER A 202 3.39 -4.79 9.25
CA SER A 202 2.24 -5.54 8.72
C SER A 202 2.52 -7.05 8.65
N LEU A 203 3.74 -7.43 8.24
CA LEU A 203 4.22 -8.81 8.27
C LEU A 203 4.35 -9.34 9.70
N PHE A 204 5.00 -8.55 10.57
CA PHE A 204 5.24 -8.94 11.96
C PHE A 204 3.94 -9.11 12.73
N LYS A 205 2.97 -8.22 12.54
CA LYS A 205 1.63 -8.31 13.12
C LYS A 205 0.93 -9.63 12.80
N SER A 206 0.98 -10.06 11.54
CA SER A 206 0.42 -11.36 11.16
C SER A 206 1.17 -12.54 11.80
N VAL A 207 2.50 -12.44 11.97
CA VAL A 207 3.24 -13.46 12.74
C VAL A 207 2.82 -13.47 14.21
N LEU A 208 2.66 -12.30 14.84
CA LEU A 208 2.18 -12.19 16.21
C LEU A 208 0.76 -12.77 16.36
N ALA A 209 -0.13 -12.54 15.40
CA ALA A 209 -1.45 -13.16 15.38
C ALA A 209 -1.36 -14.70 15.33
N ALA A 210 -0.46 -15.26 14.52
CA ALA A 210 -0.22 -16.70 14.47
C ALA A 210 0.32 -17.24 15.83
N ILE A 211 1.27 -16.54 16.45
CA ILE A 211 1.81 -16.89 17.77
C ILE A 211 0.71 -16.81 18.84
N ALA A 212 -0.19 -15.83 18.78
CA ALA A 212 -1.34 -15.73 19.68
C ALA A 212 -2.28 -16.94 19.55
N CYS A 213 -2.38 -17.51 18.35
CA CYS A 213 -3.03 -18.79 18.05
C CYS A 213 -2.17 -20.03 18.39
N LYS A 214 -1.10 -19.87 19.19
CA LYS A 214 -0.16 -20.93 19.62
C LYS A 214 0.64 -21.57 18.47
N ALA A 215 0.73 -20.94 17.31
CA ALA A 215 1.66 -21.36 16.28
C ALA A 215 3.11 -21.14 16.77
N VAL A 216 4.01 -22.03 16.38
CA VAL A 216 5.46 -21.87 16.58
C VAL A 216 6.06 -21.49 15.23
N PRO A 217 6.41 -20.22 15.00
CA PRO A 217 6.86 -19.78 13.68
C PRO A 217 8.22 -20.39 13.35
N GLY A 218 8.35 -20.93 12.14
CA GLY A 218 9.64 -21.35 11.60
C GLY A 218 10.50 -20.13 11.28
N LEU A 219 11.46 -19.77 12.13
CA LEU A 219 12.33 -18.59 11.92
C LEU A 219 13.14 -18.64 10.61
N GLN A 220 13.27 -19.81 9.98
CA GLN A 220 13.96 -19.96 8.70
C GLN A 220 13.04 -19.87 7.49
N ASP A 221 11.72 -20.02 7.67
CA ASP A 221 10.72 -20.11 6.60
C ASP A 221 9.41 -19.46 7.07
N LEU A 222 9.49 -18.19 7.49
CA LEU A 222 8.29 -17.42 7.79
C LEU A 222 7.55 -17.17 6.48
N LYS A 223 6.25 -17.48 6.53
CA LYS A 223 5.34 -17.28 5.41
C LYS A 223 4.08 -16.57 5.89
N TRP A 224 3.39 -15.99 4.94
CA TRP A 224 2.17 -15.22 5.12
C TRP A 224 1.15 -15.60 4.06
N ARG A 225 -0.07 -15.09 4.25
CA ARG A 225 -1.12 -15.08 3.24
C ARG A 225 -1.65 -13.66 3.06
N ILE A 226 -2.44 -13.45 2.03
CA ILE A 226 -3.20 -12.23 1.79
C ILE A 226 -4.69 -12.56 1.85
N LEU A 227 -5.43 -11.84 2.68
CA LEU A 227 -6.89 -11.88 2.74
C LEU A 227 -7.45 -10.73 1.91
N GLY A 228 -8.09 -11.04 0.79
CA GLY A 228 -8.80 -10.09 -0.05
C GLY A 228 -10.29 -10.02 0.30
N ILE A 229 -10.83 -8.82 0.44
CA ILE A 229 -12.27 -8.55 0.54
C ILE A 229 -12.67 -7.74 -0.70
N CYS A 230 -13.42 -8.36 -1.60
CA CYS A 230 -13.61 -7.87 -2.96
C CYS A 230 -15.09 -7.69 -3.31
N TRP A 231 -15.40 -6.74 -4.19
CA TRP A 231 -16.74 -6.44 -4.69
C TRP A 231 -16.69 -5.67 -6.01
N ASP A 232 -17.82 -5.56 -6.72
CA ASP A 232 -17.95 -4.68 -7.89
C ASP A 232 -18.29 -3.24 -7.45
N GLY A 233 -17.26 -2.48 -7.09
CA GLY A 233 -17.39 -1.13 -6.56
C GLY A 233 -17.76 -0.12 -7.65
N LEU A 234 -17.12 -0.26 -8.82
CA LEU A 234 -17.42 0.58 -9.98
C LEU A 234 -18.88 0.40 -10.43
N GLY A 235 -19.35 -0.85 -10.58
CA GLY A 235 -20.74 -1.12 -10.91
C GLY A 235 -21.71 -0.70 -9.80
N PHE A 236 -21.32 -0.76 -8.53
CA PHE A 236 -22.11 -0.21 -7.44
C PHE A 236 -22.26 1.31 -7.51
N ILE A 237 -21.17 2.05 -7.77
CA ILE A 237 -21.17 3.50 -7.90
C ILE A 237 -21.98 3.94 -9.13
N ASN A 238 -21.79 3.27 -10.27
CA ASN A 238 -22.44 3.59 -11.55
C ASN A 238 -23.96 3.37 -11.58
N LYS A 239 -24.55 2.76 -10.53
CA LYS A 239 -26.01 2.73 -10.35
C LYS A 239 -26.60 4.10 -10.00
N GLY A 240 -25.79 5.05 -9.53
CA GLY A 240 -26.23 6.42 -9.27
C GLY A 240 -26.59 7.14 -10.58
N ARG A 241 -27.79 7.72 -10.65
CA ARG A 241 -28.24 8.48 -11.83
C ARG A 241 -27.98 9.98 -11.72
N LYS A 242 -27.63 10.45 -10.53
CA LYS A 242 -27.32 11.84 -10.21
C LYS A 242 -26.02 11.89 -9.40
N ILE A 243 -25.27 12.99 -9.52
CA ILE A 243 -23.99 13.20 -8.83
C ILE A 243 -24.09 12.93 -7.32
N ALA A 244 -25.21 13.30 -6.68
CA ALA A 244 -25.44 13.05 -5.26
C ALA A 244 -25.44 11.56 -4.92
N GLU A 245 -26.12 10.75 -5.73
CA GLU A 245 -26.19 9.30 -5.51
C GLU A 245 -24.83 8.65 -5.75
N THR A 246 -24.08 9.11 -6.76
CA THR A 246 -22.72 8.64 -7.05
C THR A 246 -21.79 8.90 -5.87
N LYS A 247 -21.76 10.14 -5.34
CA LYS A 247 -20.96 10.51 -4.17
C LYS A 247 -21.35 9.72 -2.92
N ALA A 248 -22.65 9.56 -2.65
CA ALA A 248 -23.12 8.78 -1.52
C ALA A 248 -22.69 7.30 -1.59
N ARG A 249 -22.66 6.72 -2.80
CA ARG A 249 -22.18 5.34 -3.02
C ARG A 249 -20.67 5.22 -2.84
N GLU A 250 -19.91 6.18 -3.31
CA GLU A 250 -18.47 6.25 -3.07
C GLU A 250 -18.16 6.34 -1.57
N GLU A 251 -18.91 7.16 -0.84
CA GLU A 251 -18.80 7.30 0.61
C GLU A 251 -19.17 6.02 1.35
N ILE A 252 -20.18 5.28 0.90
CA ILE A 252 -20.50 3.94 1.43
C ILE A 252 -19.30 3.00 1.31
N ILE A 253 -18.63 2.95 0.16
CA ILE A 253 -17.42 2.12 -0.02
C ILE A 253 -16.31 2.58 0.95
N ARG A 254 -16.08 3.88 1.08
CA ARG A 254 -15.09 4.44 2.01
C ARG A 254 -15.39 4.04 3.47
N ASN A 255 -16.65 4.11 3.87
CA ASN A 255 -17.11 3.75 5.20
C ASN A 255 -17.00 2.24 5.47
N ILE A 256 -17.27 1.40 4.46
CA ILE A 256 -17.02 -0.05 4.54
C ILE A 256 -15.54 -0.30 4.82
N LYS A 257 -14.63 0.28 4.01
CA LYS A 257 -13.19 0.06 4.19
C LYS A 257 -12.69 0.54 5.56
N LYS A 258 -13.16 1.71 6.03
CA LYS A 258 -12.83 2.22 7.37
C LYS A 258 -13.27 1.25 8.47
N GLU A 259 -14.48 0.72 8.40
CA GLU A 259 -15.00 -0.25 9.36
C GLU A 259 -14.24 -1.58 9.29
N LEU A 260 -13.91 -2.06 8.10
CA LEU A 260 -13.11 -3.29 7.92
C LEU A 260 -11.72 -3.16 8.53
N LYS A 261 -11.04 -2.02 8.33
CA LYS A 261 -9.74 -1.75 8.97
C LYS A 261 -9.86 -1.73 10.49
N LYS A 262 -10.89 -1.06 11.02
CA LYS A 262 -11.16 -1.09 12.46
C LYS A 262 -11.35 -2.52 12.98
N LYS A 263 -12.13 -3.35 12.27
CA LYS A 263 -12.38 -4.74 12.67
C LYS A 263 -11.14 -5.62 12.60
N LEU A 264 -10.38 -5.56 11.52
CA LEU A 264 -9.33 -6.54 11.20
C LEU A 264 -7.90 -6.07 11.48
N GLU A 265 -7.68 -4.76 11.64
CA GLU A 265 -6.40 -4.24 12.09
C GLU A 265 -6.40 -3.94 13.59
N ASP A 266 -7.53 -3.51 14.15
CA ASP A 266 -7.58 -3.05 15.55
C ASP A 266 -8.29 -4.05 16.47
N GLU A 267 -9.58 -4.32 16.26
CA GLU A 267 -10.37 -5.18 17.16
C GLU A 267 -9.91 -6.65 17.12
N ILE A 268 -9.59 -7.16 15.93
CA ILE A 268 -9.09 -8.52 15.69
C ILE A 268 -7.81 -8.40 14.86
N PRO A 269 -6.66 -8.06 15.48
CA PRO A 269 -5.45 -7.66 14.77
C PRO A 269 -4.77 -8.82 14.02
N ILE A 270 -5.34 -9.23 12.89
CA ILE A 270 -4.82 -10.31 12.02
C ILE A 270 -3.66 -9.83 11.13
N GLY A 271 -3.62 -8.53 10.83
CA GLY A 271 -2.68 -7.92 9.91
C GLY A 271 -3.09 -6.48 9.61
N ASN A 272 -2.53 -5.91 8.54
CA ASN A 272 -2.80 -4.54 8.11
C ASN A 272 -3.20 -4.51 6.64
N ALA A 273 -4.02 -3.52 6.26
CA ALA A 273 -4.34 -3.28 4.86
C ALA A 273 -3.09 -2.80 4.11
N ILE A 274 -2.62 -3.61 3.17
CA ILE A 274 -1.45 -3.32 2.33
C ILE A 274 -1.85 -2.75 0.97
N TYR A 275 -3.11 -2.95 0.57
CA TYR A 275 -3.66 -2.37 -0.65
C TYR A 275 -5.18 -2.20 -0.56
N GLU A 276 -5.70 -1.14 -1.16
CA GLU A 276 -7.14 -0.94 -1.31
C GLU A 276 -7.46 -0.07 -2.52
N ASN A 277 -8.59 -0.32 -3.17
CA ASN A 277 -9.12 0.54 -4.22
C ASN A 277 -10.65 0.66 -4.09
N ILE A 278 -11.35 1.03 -5.16
CA ILE A 278 -12.83 1.13 -5.14
C ILE A 278 -13.51 -0.25 -5.08
N ASN A 279 -12.82 -1.31 -5.46
CA ASN A 279 -13.36 -2.66 -5.66
C ASN A 279 -12.94 -3.67 -4.58
N GLY A 280 -12.09 -3.27 -3.64
CA GLY A 280 -11.69 -4.16 -2.57
C GLY A 280 -10.59 -3.61 -1.68
N ILE A 281 -10.28 -4.38 -0.65
CA ILE A 281 -9.25 -4.12 0.36
C ILE A 281 -8.55 -5.45 0.70
N TYR A 282 -7.23 -5.41 0.87
CA TYR A 282 -6.38 -6.58 1.01
C TYR A 282 -5.47 -6.44 2.23
N PHE A 283 -5.50 -7.46 3.09
CA PHE A 283 -4.77 -7.48 4.36
C PHE A 283 -3.66 -8.52 4.34
N THR A 284 -2.53 -8.23 5.00
CA THR A 284 -1.65 -9.32 5.45
C THR A 284 -2.42 -10.27 6.37
N PHE A 285 -2.09 -11.56 6.30
CA PHE A 285 -2.82 -12.60 7.00
C PHE A 285 -1.87 -13.64 7.57
N PRO A 286 -2.10 -14.14 8.81
CA PRO A 286 -1.26 -15.14 9.46
C PRO A 286 -1.26 -16.46 8.67
N GLU A 287 -0.10 -17.12 8.60
CA GLU A 287 0.01 -18.53 8.18
C GLU A 287 0.22 -19.44 9.39
N PHE A 288 -0.67 -20.39 9.55
CA PHE A 288 -0.70 -21.46 10.55
C PHE A 288 -1.79 -22.50 10.21
N ASN A 289 -1.91 -23.59 10.98
CA ASN A 289 -2.80 -24.70 10.67
C ASN A 289 -4.27 -24.30 10.43
N ASP A 290 -4.84 -23.40 11.25
CA ASP A 290 -6.25 -23.00 11.17
C ASP A 290 -6.45 -21.69 10.39
N SER A 291 -5.54 -21.36 9.46
CA SER A 291 -5.62 -20.11 8.68
C SER A 291 -6.88 -20.04 7.83
N LYS A 292 -7.34 -21.18 7.30
CA LYS A 292 -8.54 -21.24 6.44
C LYS A 292 -9.81 -20.98 7.28
N GLU A 293 -9.87 -21.57 8.46
CA GLU A 293 -10.94 -21.39 9.44
C GLU A 293 -10.96 -19.95 9.93
N LEU A 294 -9.82 -19.36 10.30
CA LEU A 294 -9.72 -17.95 10.66
C LEU A 294 -10.19 -17.05 9.51
N ALA A 295 -9.79 -17.33 8.27
CA ALA A 295 -10.20 -16.54 7.11
C ALA A 295 -11.71 -16.63 6.87
N LYS A 296 -12.31 -17.80 7.09
CA LYS A 296 -13.78 -17.96 7.05
C LYS A 296 -14.45 -17.09 8.11
N GLU A 297 -13.98 -17.12 9.36
CA GLU A 297 -14.54 -16.28 10.44
C GLU A 297 -14.40 -14.78 10.12
N CYS A 298 -13.25 -14.35 9.61
CA CYS A 298 -13.03 -12.97 9.16
C CYS A 298 -13.94 -12.58 7.99
N ALA A 299 -14.17 -13.48 7.03
CA ALA A 299 -15.07 -13.25 5.90
C ALA A 299 -16.53 -13.08 6.37
N GLU A 300 -16.98 -13.83 7.37
CA GLU A 300 -18.32 -13.66 7.97
C GLU A 300 -18.49 -12.29 8.62
N ILE A 301 -17.48 -11.80 9.35
CA ILE A 301 -17.47 -10.47 9.95
C ILE A 301 -17.48 -9.40 8.86
N ALA A 302 -16.62 -9.54 7.84
CA ALA A 302 -16.54 -8.61 6.74
C ALA A 302 -17.85 -8.53 5.94
N LEU A 303 -18.52 -9.68 5.72
CA LEU A 303 -19.80 -9.75 5.04
C LEU A 303 -20.87 -8.93 5.76
N LYS A 304 -20.96 -9.06 7.10
CA LYS A 304 -21.89 -8.29 7.93
C LYS A 304 -21.65 -6.78 7.77
N VAL A 305 -20.38 -6.35 7.84
CA VAL A 305 -20.01 -4.94 7.63
C VAL A 305 -20.44 -4.44 6.25
N VAL A 306 -20.16 -5.22 5.19
CA VAL A 306 -20.54 -4.87 3.81
C VAL A 306 -22.06 -4.73 3.67
N TYR A 307 -22.82 -5.68 4.21
CA TYR A 307 -24.28 -5.66 4.14
C TYR A 307 -24.89 -4.50 4.93
N GLU A 308 -24.47 -4.30 6.17
CA GLU A 308 -25.00 -3.22 7.02
C GLU A 308 -24.77 -1.84 6.40
N LYS A 309 -23.53 -1.54 5.98
CA LYS A 309 -23.18 -0.22 5.44
C LYS A 309 -23.75 0.01 4.03
N SER A 310 -23.89 -1.04 3.21
CA SER A 310 -24.47 -0.94 1.86
C SER A 310 -25.99 -1.14 1.83
N SER A 311 -26.58 -1.48 2.97
CA SER A 311 -27.99 -1.89 3.12
C SER A 311 -28.35 -3.06 2.22
N ASP A 312 -27.54 -4.13 2.21
CA ASP A 312 -27.74 -5.36 1.41
C ASP A 312 -27.62 -5.18 -0.12
N GLU A 313 -26.98 -4.10 -0.60
CA GLU A 313 -26.88 -3.83 -2.04
C GLU A 313 -25.54 -4.20 -2.67
N LEU A 314 -24.47 -4.19 -1.88
CA LEU A 314 -23.13 -4.56 -2.35
C LEU A 314 -22.90 -6.05 -2.07
N TRP A 315 -22.57 -6.79 -3.12
CA TRP A 315 -22.28 -8.22 -3.05
C TRP A 315 -20.77 -8.39 -3.02
N SER A 316 -20.25 -9.00 -1.95
CA SER A 316 -18.82 -9.23 -1.77
C SER A 316 -18.45 -10.71 -1.93
N PHE A 317 -17.18 -10.94 -2.23
CA PHE A 317 -16.54 -12.24 -2.14
C PHE A 317 -15.15 -12.05 -1.54
N PHE A 318 -14.54 -13.16 -1.14
CA PHE A 318 -13.31 -13.14 -0.33
C PHE A 318 -12.27 -14.03 -0.97
N THR A 319 -11.00 -13.66 -0.84
CA THR A 319 -9.88 -14.49 -1.30
C THR A 319 -8.88 -14.70 -0.17
N LEU A 320 -8.31 -15.89 -0.10
CA LEU A 320 -7.16 -16.21 0.72
C LEU A 320 -6.09 -16.77 -0.20
N SER A 321 -4.97 -16.05 -0.31
CA SER A 321 -3.88 -16.44 -1.21
C SER A 321 -3.26 -17.79 -0.82
N LYS A 322 -2.44 -18.34 -1.73
CA LYS A 322 -1.48 -19.38 -1.33
C LYS A 322 -0.51 -18.81 -0.30
N THR A 323 0.07 -19.72 0.48
CA THR A 323 1.14 -19.40 1.42
C THR A 323 2.37 -18.91 0.66
N SER A 324 2.97 -17.81 1.10
CA SER A 324 4.10 -17.17 0.43
C SER A 324 5.07 -16.54 1.41
N GLY A 325 6.37 -16.65 1.15
CA GLY A 325 7.42 -15.90 1.87
C GLY A 325 7.67 -14.48 1.33
N THR A 326 6.85 -14.03 0.38
CA THR A 326 6.86 -12.69 -0.24
C THR A 326 5.42 -12.16 -0.37
N LEU A 327 5.26 -10.85 -0.34
CA LEU A 327 3.97 -10.20 -0.56
C LEU A 327 3.71 -9.82 -2.04
N THR A 328 4.64 -10.07 -2.95
CA THR A 328 4.47 -9.87 -4.41
C THR A 328 3.30 -10.68 -4.98
N ILE A 329 2.91 -11.77 -4.30
CA ILE A 329 1.71 -12.57 -4.57
C ILE A 329 0.40 -11.77 -4.67
N ILE A 330 0.37 -10.55 -4.13
CA ILE A 330 -0.78 -9.66 -4.26
C ILE A 330 -1.19 -9.40 -5.72
N ALA A 331 -0.24 -9.38 -6.66
CA ALA A 331 -0.51 -9.18 -8.08
C ALA A 331 -1.47 -10.27 -8.63
N ASP A 332 -1.24 -11.53 -8.26
CA ASP A 332 -2.08 -12.66 -8.65
C ASP A 332 -3.48 -12.58 -8.04
N GLU A 333 -3.57 -12.19 -6.77
CA GLU A 333 -4.85 -11.99 -6.08
C GLU A 333 -5.67 -10.86 -6.73
N LEU A 334 -5.02 -9.77 -7.13
CA LEU A 334 -5.66 -8.67 -7.85
C LEU A 334 -6.19 -9.10 -9.21
N LYS A 335 -5.39 -9.87 -9.96
CA LYS A 335 -5.77 -10.44 -11.26
C LYS A 335 -6.95 -11.40 -11.13
N PHE A 336 -6.90 -12.32 -10.17
CA PHE A 336 -8.00 -13.24 -9.88
C PHE A 336 -9.28 -12.49 -9.48
N ALA A 337 -9.17 -11.53 -8.56
CA ALA A 337 -10.30 -10.72 -8.13
C ALA A 337 -10.90 -9.89 -9.29
N SER A 338 -10.09 -9.40 -10.22
CA SER A 338 -10.55 -8.70 -11.42
C SER A 338 -11.48 -9.56 -12.27
N GLU A 339 -11.10 -10.83 -12.51
CA GLU A 339 -11.91 -11.77 -13.27
C GLU A 339 -13.22 -12.12 -12.56
N LYS A 340 -13.18 -12.35 -11.23
CA LYS A 340 -14.38 -12.70 -10.46
C LYS A 340 -15.39 -11.55 -10.35
N ARG A 341 -14.92 -10.30 -10.30
CA ARG A 341 -15.79 -9.11 -10.22
C ARG A 341 -16.68 -8.91 -11.45
N LYS A 342 -16.36 -9.53 -12.59
CA LYS A 342 -17.23 -9.56 -13.78
C LYS A 342 -18.60 -10.22 -13.53
N ILE A 343 -18.77 -10.89 -12.38
CA ILE A 343 -20.03 -11.49 -11.92
C ILE A 343 -20.62 -10.63 -10.78
N PRO A 344 -21.51 -9.65 -11.07
CA PRO A 344 -21.86 -8.59 -10.10
C PRO A 344 -22.70 -9.05 -8.90
N LYS A 345 -23.37 -10.20 -9.00
CA LYS A 345 -24.23 -10.80 -7.96
C LYS A 345 -23.84 -12.26 -7.72
N MET A 346 -22.55 -12.51 -7.53
CA MET A 346 -22.05 -13.83 -7.16
C MET A 346 -22.43 -14.13 -5.72
N THR A 347 -22.99 -15.32 -5.44
CA THR A 347 -23.15 -15.81 -4.06
C THR A 347 -21.84 -15.61 -3.30
N PRO A 348 -21.86 -14.90 -2.15
CA PRO A 348 -20.64 -14.62 -1.42
C PRO A 348 -19.93 -15.92 -1.08
N ALA A 349 -18.64 -15.95 -1.36
CA ALA A 349 -17.82 -17.13 -1.17
C ALA A 349 -16.39 -16.73 -0.82
N LEU A 350 -15.72 -17.61 -0.06
CA LEU A 350 -14.30 -17.53 0.20
C LEU A 350 -13.57 -18.46 -0.79
N PHE A 351 -12.70 -17.87 -1.60
CA PHE A 351 -11.81 -18.58 -2.49
C PHE A 351 -10.47 -18.76 -1.78
N VAL A 352 -10.04 -19.99 -1.55
CA VAL A 352 -8.72 -20.30 -1.01
C VAL A 352 -7.87 -20.83 -2.16
N GLU A 353 -6.74 -20.19 -2.44
CA GLU A 353 -5.81 -20.64 -3.49
C GLU A 353 -6.53 -20.77 -4.86
N GLY A 354 -7.41 -19.81 -5.14
CA GLY A 354 -8.24 -19.76 -6.36
C GLY A 354 -9.44 -20.73 -6.39
N LYS A 355 -9.56 -21.65 -5.43
CA LYS A 355 -10.64 -22.63 -5.32
C LYS A 355 -11.74 -22.12 -4.41
N ARG A 356 -13.01 -22.32 -4.82
CA ARG A 356 -14.15 -21.90 -4.00
C ARG A 356 -14.38 -22.93 -2.89
N GLU A 357 -14.12 -22.56 -1.64
CA GLU A 357 -14.18 -23.48 -0.49
C GLU A 357 -15.43 -23.29 0.37
N TYR A 358 -15.77 -22.04 0.70
CA TYR A 358 -16.90 -21.73 1.59
C TYR A 358 -17.91 -20.81 0.92
N PHE A 359 -19.19 -20.99 1.28
CA PHE A 359 -20.29 -20.14 0.86
C PHE A 359 -20.89 -19.43 2.07
N PHE A 360 -21.36 -18.21 1.86
CA PHE A 360 -22.06 -17.44 2.88
C PHE A 360 -23.45 -17.03 2.40
N GLU A 361 -24.25 -16.52 3.34
CA GLU A 361 -25.61 -16.11 3.04
C GLU A 361 -25.65 -14.95 2.05
N ASN A 362 -26.55 -15.06 1.07
CA ASN A 362 -26.89 -13.97 0.17
C ASN A 362 -27.50 -12.79 0.96
N PRO A 363 -27.36 -11.55 0.45
CA PRO A 363 -27.97 -10.41 1.09
C PRO A 363 -29.49 -10.57 1.10
N LYS A 364 -30.15 -10.00 2.13
CA LYS A 364 -31.60 -10.13 2.27
C LYS A 364 -32.30 -9.33 1.17
N ILE A 365 -33.04 -10.02 0.29
CA ILE A 365 -33.84 -9.40 -0.76
C ILE A 365 -35.31 -9.47 -0.39
N THR A 366 -35.95 -8.32 -0.23
CA THR A 366 -37.40 -8.24 0.01
C THR A 366 -38.15 -8.42 -1.31
N ILE A 367 -39.12 -9.33 -1.33
CA ILE A 367 -40.00 -9.56 -2.49
C ILE A 367 -41.09 -8.46 -2.51
N PRO A 368 -41.34 -7.80 -3.66
CA PRO A 368 -42.43 -6.84 -3.77
C PRO A 368 -43.79 -7.48 -3.50
N VAL A 369 -44.64 -6.80 -2.72
CA VAL A 369 -46.05 -7.18 -2.53
C VAL A 369 -46.97 -6.42 -3.49
N LYS A 370 -48.27 -6.75 -3.51
CA LYS A 370 -49.25 -6.06 -4.37
C LYS A 370 -49.23 -4.54 -4.14
N GLY A 371 -49.12 -3.76 -5.21
CA GLY A 371 -48.97 -2.29 -5.16
C GLY A 371 -47.52 -1.80 -5.05
N GLN A 372 -46.54 -2.69 -5.17
CA GLN A 372 -45.12 -2.40 -5.19
C GLN A 372 -44.43 -2.99 -6.43
N ASP A 373 -43.42 -2.29 -6.91
CA ASP A 373 -42.49 -2.74 -7.95
C ASP A 373 -41.03 -2.64 -7.46
N ILE A 374 -40.08 -3.13 -8.25
CA ILE A 374 -38.65 -3.08 -7.89
C ILE A 374 -38.10 -1.69 -8.19
N CYS A 375 -37.35 -1.12 -7.23
CA CYS A 375 -36.71 0.18 -7.40
C CYS A 375 -35.77 0.20 -8.63
N PRO A 376 -35.94 1.14 -9.58
CA PRO A 376 -35.17 1.19 -10.82
C PRO A 376 -33.72 1.68 -10.64
N ILE A 377 -33.35 2.13 -9.44
CA ILE A 377 -32.02 2.60 -9.08
C ILE A 377 -31.16 1.45 -8.52
N CYS A 378 -31.53 0.90 -7.36
CA CYS A 378 -30.77 -0.20 -6.76
C CYS A 378 -31.06 -1.57 -7.40
N ARG A 379 -32.23 -1.75 -8.04
CA ARG A 379 -32.70 -3.00 -8.64
C ARG A 379 -32.74 -4.19 -7.66
N ILE A 380 -33.02 -3.91 -6.39
CA ILE A 380 -33.08 -4.91 -5.31
C ILE A 380 -34.29 -4.67 -4.41
N ARG A 381 -34.50 -3.42 -3.95
CA ARG A 381 -35.52 -3.13 -2.94
C ARG A 381 -36.87 -2.78 -3.60
N PRO A 382 -38.00 -3.21 -3.01
CA PRO A 382 -39.31 -2.77 -3.45
C PRO A 382 -39.52 -1.27 -3.20
N LYS A 383 -40.38 -0.66 -3.99
CA LYS A 383 -40.94 0.68 -3.78
C LYS A 383 -42.43 0.62 -4.11
N GLY A 384 -43.21 1.59 -3.63
CA GLY A 384 -44.59 1.74 -4.13
C GLY A 384 -44.57 2.11 -5.61
N GLU A 385 -45.52 1.58 -6.39
CA GLU A 385 -45.58 1.78 -7.85
C GLU A 385 -45.50 3.26 -8.26
N LYS A 386 -46.18 4.14 -7.49
CA LYS A 386 -46.21 5.59 -7.72
C LYS A 386 -44.94 6.34 -7.30
N LYS A 387 -44.03 5.72 -6.54
CA LYS A 387 -42.77 6.36 -6.14
C LYS A 387 -41.74 6.17 -7.24
N GLU A 388 -40.79 7.10 -7.39
CA GLU A 388 -39.69 6.93 -8.35
C GLU A 388 -38.63 5.93 -7.87
N ARG A 389 -38.44 5.83 -6.55
CA ARG A 389 -37.37 5.04 -5.93
C ARG A 389 -37.73 4.55 -4.52
N CYS A 390 -36.95 3.61 -4.01
CA CYS A 390 -37.08 3.15 -2.62
C CYS A 390 -36.50 4.18 -1.64
N TYR A 391 -36.90 4.06 -0.37
CA TYR A 391 -36.46 4.94 0.72
C TYR A 391 -34.93 5.10 0.79
N VAL A 392 -34.18 3.98 0.75
CA VAL A 392 -32.71 4.01 0.82
C VAL A 392 -32.08 4.80 -0.33
N CYS A 393 -32.63 4.69 -1.55
CA CYS A 393 -32.13 5.45 -2.70
C CYS A 393 -32.55 6.92 -2.65
N GLU A 394 -33.65 7.24 -1.98
CA GLU A 394 -34.07 8.62 -1.71
C GLU A 394 -33.13 9.28 -0.70
N GLU A 395 -32.80 8.58 0.40
CA GLU A 395 -31.86 9.08 1.41
C GLU A 395 -30.47 9.34 0.83
N ARG A 396 -29.95 8.46 -0.03
CA ARG A 396 -28.66 8.66 -0.71
C ARG A 396 -28.61 9.88 -1.63
N ARG A 397 -29.77 10.40 -2.05
CA ARG A 397 -29.86 11.62 -2.85
C ARG A 397 -29.83 12.87 -1.96
N ARG A 398 -30.30 12.75 -0.72
CA ARG A 398 -30.37 13.85 0.27
C ARG A 398 -28.98 14.09 0.88
N GLY A 399 -28.79 15.27 1.47
CA GLY A 399 -27.60 15.56 2.30
C GLY A 399 -26.49 16.42 1.68
N ARG A 400 -26.37 16.51 0.34
CA ARG A 400 -25.34 17.37 -0.30
C ARG A 400 -25.44 18.83 0.13
N LEU A 401 -26.66 19.30 0.37
CA LEU A 401 -26.91 20.68 0.73
C LEU A 401 -26.33 21.05 2.11
N LEU A 402 -26.50 20.19 3.12
CA LEU A 402 -25.98 20.46 4.47
C LEU A 402 -24.45 20.49 4.47
N GLN A 403 -23.83 19.54 3.76
CA GLN A 403 -22.37 19.50 3.62
C GLN A 403 -21.86 20.74 2.86
N TRP A 404 -22.55 21.16 1.80
CA TRP A 404 -22.23 22.39 1.08
C TRP A 404 -22.40 23.65 1.93
N LEU A 405 -23.41 23.71 2.81
CA LEU A 405 -23.57 24.83 3.76
C LEU A 405 -22.39 24.95 4.74
N SER A 406 -21.75 23.84 5.11
CA SER A 406 -20.54 23.86 5.95
C SER A 406 -19.26 24.24 5.18
N ASN A 407 -19.23 24.03 3.86
CA ASN A 407 -18.11 24.43 3.00
C ASN A 407 -18.62 24.82 1.60
N MET A 408 -18.73 26.12 1.36
CA MET A 408 -19.31 26.71 0.14
C MET A 408 -18.29 26.96 -0.98
N GLU A 409 -17.07 26.41 -0.88
CA GLU A 409 -16.04 26.56 -1.92
C GLU A 409 -16.43 25.92 -3.26
N ASP A 410 -17.08 24.75 -3.23
CA ASP A 410 -17.57 24.07 -4.43
C ASP A 410 -19.06 24.43 -4.70
N THR A 411 -19.61 23.95 -5.82
CA THR A 411 -21.05 24.07 -6.13
C THR A 411 -21.78 22.74 -6.13
N ILE A 412 -23.06 22.80 -5.74
CA ILE A 412 -24.02 21.69 -5.90
C ILE A 412 -24.99 21.90 -7.06
N TRP A 413 -24.95 23.07 -7.72
CA TRP A 413 -25.80 23.43 -8.85
C TRP A 413 -25.02 23.38 -10.16
N VAL A 414 -25.58 22.67 -11.13
CA VAL A 414 -24.94 22.49 -12.44
C VAL A 414 -24.98 23.78 -13.25
N ASP A 415 -26.00 24.61 -13.05
CA ASP A 415 -26.16 25.89 -13.76
C ASP A 415 -25.05 26.89 -13.40
N GLU A 416 -24.41 26.75 -12.23
CA GLU A 416 -23.28 27.60 -11.82
C GLU A 416 -21.97 27.27 -12.56
N VAL A 417 -21.87 26.07 -13.14
CA VAL A 417 -20.71 25.65 -13.95
C VAL A 417 -21.01 25.65 -15.44
N ALA A 418 -22.23 26.00 -15.84
CA ALA A 418 -22.62 26.10 -17.23
C ALA A 418 -22.11 27.42 -17.84
N ASP A 419 -21.75 27.39 -19.12
CA ASP A 419 -21.44 28.62 -19.85
C ASP A 419 -22.71 29.46 -20.12
N LYS A 420 -22.55 30.65 -20.71
CA LYS A 420 -23.67 31.55 -21.07
C LYS A 420 -24.74 30.93 -21.98
N ASN A 421 -24.46 29.79 -22.60
CA ASN A 421 -25.36 29.05 -23.48
C ASN A 421 -25.88 27.77 -22.79
N ASN A 422 -25.76 27.64 -21.47
CA ASN A 422 -26.11 26.47 -20.67
C ASN A 422 -25.36 25.18 -21.05
N ARG A 423 -24.14 25.30 -21.59
CA ARG A 423 -23.30 24.15 -21.96
C ARG A 423 -22.33 23.82 -20.85
N ILE A 424 -22.13 22.52 -20.60
CA ILE A 424 -21.21 22.01 -19.58
C ILE A 424 -20.27 21.00 -20.24
N ALA A 425 -18.99 21.02 -19.85
CA ALA A 425 -18.03 19.99 -20.21
C ALA A 425 -17.72 19.13 -18.98
N LEU A 426 -17.93 17.81 -19.10
CA LEU A 426 -17.46 16.84 -18.11
C LEU A 426 -16.06 16.38 -18.51
N ILE A 427 -15.07 16.65 -17.65
CA ILE A 427 -13.71 16.14 -17.83
C ILE A 427 -13.55 14.89 -16.96
N SER A 428 -13.25 13.77 -17.60
CA SER A 428 -12.91 12.52 -16.93
C SER A 428 -11.48 12.14 -17.31
N LEU A 429 -10.66 11.86 -16.30
CA LEU A 429 -9.30 11.39 -16.48
C LEU A 429 -9.20 9.99 -15.89
N ASN A 430 -8.54 9.09 -16.62
CA ASN A 430 -8.30 7.73 -16.18
C ASN A 430 -6.85 7.36 -16.46
N PHE A 431 -6.16 6.79 -15.48
CA PHE A 431 -4.83 6.24 -15.63
C PHE A 431 -4.91 4.72 -15.53
N TYR A 432 -4.49 4.02 -16.59
CA TYR A 432 -4.62 2.57 -16.66
C TYR A 432 -3.52 1.89 -15.81
N LEU A 433 -3.84 1.65 -14.53
CA LEU A 433 -2.90 1.08 -13.56
C LEU A 433 -2.84 -0.45 -13.56
N ASP A 434 -3.67 -1.17 -14.30
CA ASP A 434 -3.75 -2.64 -14.22
C ASP A 434 -2.38 -3.31 -14.41
N LYS A 435 -1.60 -2.86 -15.41
CA LYS A 435 -0.24 -3.36 -15.69
C LYS A 435 0.84 -2.88 -14.75
N TRP A 436 0.58 -1.81 -14.02
CA TRP A 436 1.45 -1.35 -12.95
C TRP A 436 1.22 -2.15 -11.67
N LEU A 437 -0.05 -2.44 -11.38
CA LEU A 437 -0.48 -3.14 -10.18
C LEU A 437 -0.28 -4.66 -10.26
N ASP A 438 -0.21 -5.23 -11.46
CA ASP A 438 0.19 -6.63 -11.67
C ASP A 438 1.72 -6.81 -11.81
N GLY A 439 2.49 -5.72 -11.64
CA GLY A 439 3.95 -5.72 -11.68
C GLY A 439 4.58 -5.67 -13.07
N THR A 440 3.82 -5.93 -14.15
CA THR A 440 4.35 -6.00 -15.53
C THR A 440 5.13 -4.75 -15.93
N MET A 441 4.63 -3.56 -15.58
CA MET A 441 5.30 -2.29 -15.92
C MET A 441 6.52 -2.02 -15.05
N ILE A 442 6.55 -2.50 -13.80
CA ILE A 442 7.69 -2.33 -12.90
C ILE A 442 8.89 -3.13 -13.41
N GLU A 443 8.64 -4.30 -13.98
CA GLU A 443 9.66 -5.11 -14.67
C GLU A 443 10.22 -4.45 -15.94
N THR A 444 9.66 -3.32 -16.38
CA THR A 444 10.26 -2.52 -17.48
C THR A 444 11.20 -1.43 -16.99
N ILE A 445 11.26 -1.20 -15.67
CA ILE A 445 12.13 -0.20 -15.05
C ILE A 445 13.45 -0.87 -14.70
N TYR A 446 14.55 -0.36 -15.27
CA TYR A 446 15.88 -0.86 -14.95
C TYR A 446 16.24 -0.58 -13.49
N SER A 447 16.65 -1.63 -12.77
CA SER A 447 17.34 -1.53 -11.49
C SER A 447 18.82 -1.20 -11.68
N GLN A 448 19.37 -1.57 -12.85
CA GLN A 448 20.71 -1.26 -13.31
C GLN A 448 20.76 -1.27 -14.84
N SER A 449 21.59 -0.42 -15.44
CA SER A 449 21.85 -0.46 -16.89
C SER A 449 22.89 -1.54 -17.23
N PHE A 450 22.93 -1.97 -18.50
CA PHE A 450 23.98 -2.90 -18.94
C PHE A 450 25.35 -2.22 -18.97
N GLU A 451 25.37 -0.92 -19.24
CA GLU A 451 26.56 -0.05 -19.22
C GLU A 451 27.16 0.00 -17.82
N ASP A 452 26.37 0.40 -16.81
CA ASP A 452 26.86 0.54 -15.43
C ASP A 452 27.33 -0.80 -14.85
N TRP A 453 26.60 -1.89 -15.15
CA TRP A 453 26.99 -3.23 -14.75
C TRP A 453 28.33 -3.63 -15.37
N LEU A 454 28.45 -3.50 -16.69
CA LEU A 454 29.63 -3.97 -17.40
C LEU A 454 30.84 -3.12 -17.08
N ASP A 455 30.73 -1.79 -17.07
CA ASP A 455 31.86 -0.89 -16.79
C ASP A 455 32.51 -1.19 -15.44
N LYS A 456 31.70 -1.61 -14.45
CA LYS A 456 32.19 -2.02 -13.14
C LYS A 456 32.80 -3.42 -13.13
N GLU A 457 32.16 -4.39 -13.79
CA GLU A 457 32.50 -5.81 -13.64
C GLU A 457 33.36 -6.38 -14.76
N LYS A 458 33.68 -5.58 -15.78
CA LYS A 458 34.46 -5.97 -16.96
C LYS A 458 35.75 -6.70 -16.59
N GLU A 459 36.52 -6.17 -15.65
CA GLU A 459 37.76 -6.81 -15.20
C GLU A 459 37.52 -8.14 -14.49
N ASN A 460 36.49 -8.24 -13.66
CA ASN A 460 36.14 -9.47 -12.96
C ASN A 460 35.65 -10.54 -13.93
N LEU A 461 34.81 -10.15 -14.91
CA LEU A 461 34.36 -11.03 -15.98
C LEU A 461 35.53 -11.54 -16.83
N TYR A 462 36.51 -10.68 -17.18
CA TYR A 462 37.72 -11.14 -17.87
C TYR A 462 38.55 -12.11 -17.02
N LYS A 463 38.74 -11.84 -15.72
CA LYS A 463 39.44 -12.77 -14.80
C LYS A 463 38.74 -14.12 -14.75
N ILE A 464 37.41 -14.14 -14.65
CA ILE A 464 36.62 -15.38 -14.66
C ILE A 464 36.78 -16.11 -16.00
N GLN A 465 36.73 -15.39 -17.12
CA GLN A 465 36.98 -15.97 -18.45
C GLN A 465 38.37 -16.62 -18.52
N ASP A 466 39.41 -15.97 -18.01
CA ASP A 466 40.78 -16.51 -18.01
C ASP A 466 40.97 -17.69 -17.06
N GLU A 467 40.37 -17.65 -15.85
CA GLU A 467 40.34 -18.79 -14.92
C GLU A 467 39.68 -20.03 -15.56
N LEU A 468 38.58 -19.83 -16.28
CA LEU A 468 37.88 -20.89 -17.00
C LEU A 468 38.75 -21.43 -18.15
N LYS A 469 39.40 -20.57 -18.95
CA LYS A 469 40.34 -20.99 -20.02
C LYS A 469 41.46 -21.88 -19.49
N ASN A 470 42.07 -21.52 -18.35
CA ASN A 470 43.18 -22.28 -17.80
C ASN A 470 42.77 -23.67 -17.29
N LYS A 471 41.63 -23.77 -16.58
CA LYS A 471 41.08 -25.06 -16.13
C LYS A 471 40.68 -25.99 -17.29
N ILE A 472 40.28 -25.41 -18.42
CA ILE A 472 39.97 -26.13 -19.65
C ILE A 472 41.23 -26.77 -20.26
N ASN A 473 42.35 -26.04 -20.30
CA ASN A 473 43.61 -26.54 -20.84
C ASN A 473 44.19 -27.73 -20.06
N GLU A 474 43.84 -27.87 -18.78
CA GLU A 474 44.32 -28.96 -17.89
C GLU A 474 43.49 -30.27 -17.99
N LYS A 475 42.24 -30.24 -18.48
CA LYS A 475 41.32 -31.41 -18.51
C LYS A 475 41.06 -31.97 -19.92
N ALA A 476 42.06 -31.89 -20.80
CA ALA A 476 41.96 -32.23 -22.22
C ALA A 476 42.01 -33.75 -22.52
N LYS A 477 40.92 -34.49 -22.30
CA LYS A 477 40.75 -35.84 -22.89
C LYS A 477 39.63 -36.00 -23.93
N GLU A 478 38.75 -35.02 -24.12
CA GLU A 478 37.70 -35.07 -25.17
C GLU A 478 37.58 -33.73 -25.89
N LYS A 479 38.41 -33.55 -26.93
CA LYS A 479 38.83 -32.24 -27.45
C LYS A 479 37.83 -31.55 -28.41
N LYS A 480 36.95 -32.27 -29.12
CA LYS A 480 36.11 -31.66 -30.17
C LYS A 480 34.75 -31.09 -29.72
N GLU A 481 34.04 -31.75 -28.81
CA GLU A 481 32.75 -31.22 -28.28
C GLU A 481 32.96 -30.09 -27.27
N LEU A 482 34.03 -30.16 -26.48
CA LEU A 482 34.40 -29.09 -25.56
C LEU A 482 34.83 -27.83 -26.33
N GLU A 483 35.68 -27.93 -27.35
CA GLU A 483 36.14 -26.77 -28.15
C GLU A 483 34.97 -25.96 -28.77
N GLN A 484 33.88 -26.63 -29.16
CA GLN A 484 32.70 -25.98 -29.75
C GLN A 484 31.82 -25.27 -28.72
N LYS A 485 31.65 -25.85 -27.51
CA LYS A 485 30.98 -25.19 -26.36
C LYS A 485 31.84 -24.06 -25.77
N ILE A 486 33.17 -24.20 -25.81
CA ILE A 486 34.14 -23.21 -25.30
C ILE A 486 34.28 -21.98 -26.20
N LYS A 487 34.07 -22.11 -27.51
CA LYS A 487 33.92 -20.94 -28.41
C LYS A 487 32.71 -20.07 -28.05
N GLN A 488 31.70 -20.60 -27.36
CA GLN A 488 30.55 -19.84 -26.87
C GLN A 488 30.85 -19.09 -25.56
N LEU A 489 31.84 -19.56 -24.78
CA LEU A 489 32.28 -18.98 -23.50
C LEU A 489 33.16 -17.72 -23.65
N ILE A 490 33.77 -17.51 -24.83
CA ILE A 490 34.61 -16.34 -25.12
C ILE A 490 33.86 -15.44 -26.10
N PHE A 491 33.11 -14.49 -25.54
CA PHE A 491 32.41 -13.48 -26.30
C PHE A 491 32.94 -12.10 -25.95
N THR A 492 32.85 -11.19 -26.92
CA THR A 492 33.11 -9.78 -26.68
C THR A 492 32.08 -9.26 -25.70
N LEU A 493 32.54 -8.71 -24.58
CA LEU A 493 31.68 -8.06 -23.61
C LEU A 493 31.20 -6.72 -24.19
N ARG A 494 29.89 -6.58 -24.35
CA ARG A 494 29.21 -5.35 -24.75
C ARG A 494 28.15 -5.02 -23.71
N PRO A 495 27.82 -3.73 -23.47
CA PRO A 495 26.78 -3.36 -22.53
C PRO A 495 25.40 -3.63 -23.15
N ASP A 496 25.06 -4.90 -23.33
CA ASP A 496 23.81 -5.33 -23.93
C ASP A 496 23.23 -6.60 -23.28
N LYS A 497 21.95 -6.82 -23.56
CA LYS A 497 21.19 -7.98 -23.11
C LYS A 497 21.84 -9.30 -23.55
N GLU A 498 22.43 -9.34 -24.73
CA GLU A 498 23.05 -10.56 -25.27
C GLU A 498 24.28 -10.99 -24.45
N THR A 499 25.08 -10.02 -24.01
CA THR A 499 26.22 -10.23 -23.11
C THR A 499 25.77 -10.76 -21.76
N ALA A 500 24.76 -10.13 -21.14
CA ALA A 500 24.20 -10.61 -19.86
C ALA A 500 23.68 -12.06 -19.98
N TYR A 501 22.98 -12.35 -21.08
CA TYR A 501 22.47 -13.69 -21.36
C TYR A 501 23.59 -14.71 -21.50
N LYS A 502 24.64 -14.39 -22.25
CA LYS A 502 25.81 -15.27 -22.39
C LYS A 502 26.49 -15.51 -21.04
N VAL A 503 26.66 -14.49 -20.20
CA VAL A 503 27.21 -14.67 -18.83
C VAL A 503 26.35 -15.64 -18.02
N LEU A 504 25.02 -15.53 -18.10
CA LEU A 504 24.11 -16.44 -17.40
C LEU A 504 24.10 -17.86 -17.98
N ASP A 505 24.25 -18.03 -19.30
CA ASP A 505 24.44 -19.35 -19.91
C ASP A 505 25.68 -20.04 -19.32
N VAL A 506 26.80 -19.30 -19.22
CA VAL A 506 28.02 -19.80 -18.57
C VAL A 506 27.77 -20.19 -17.11
N PHE A 507 27.05 -19.35 -16.36
CA PHE A 507 26.66 -19.64 -14.98
C PHE A 507 25.94 -20.99 -14.87
N TRP A 508 24.93 -21.24 -15.70
CA TRP A 508 24.17 -22.49 -15.67
C TRP A 508 25.02 -23.71 -16.05
N GLU A 509 25.93 -23.58 -17.02
CA GLU A 509 26.82 -24.68 -17.41
C GLU A 509 27.80 -25.10 -16.33
N VAL A 510 28.25 -24.16 -15.50
CA VAL A 510 29.22 -24.40 -14.42
C VAL A 510 28.57 -24.62 -13.06
N LYS A 511 27.29 -24.26 -12.87
CA LYS A 511 26.57 -24.35 -11.59
C LYS A 511 26.75 -25.71 -10.92
N ASP A 512 26.48 -26.79 -11.64
CA ASP A 512 26.52 -28.14 -11.05
C ASP A 512 27.94 -28.75 -11.03
N LYS A 513 28.87 -28.20 -11.82
CA LYS A 513 30.26 -28.69 -11.95
C LYS A 513 31.23 -27.98 -11.01
N ASN A 514 31.00 -26.70 -10.73
CA ASN A 514 31.86 -25.83 -9.95
C ASN A 514 31.03 -24.69 -9.31
N LYS A 515 30.37 -25.00 -8.18
CA LYS A 515 29.52 -24.05 -7.45
C LYS A 515 30.25 -22.78 -7.02
N ALA A 516 31.55 -22.87 -6.67
CA ALA A 516 32.33 -21.70 -6.31
C ALA A 516 32.50 -20.72 -7.48
N THR A 517 32.73 -21.22 -8.70
CA THR A 517 32.85 -20.37 -9.90
C THR A 517 31.48 -19.82 -10.31
N ALA A 518 30.42 -20.63 -10.22
CA ALA A 518 29.05 -20.17 -10.45
C ALA A 518 28.65 -19.04 -9.49
N ALA A 519 29.00 -19.18 -8.21
CA ALA A 519 28.77 -18.15 -7.21
C ALA A 519 29.49 -16.85 -7.55
N LYS A 520 30.77 -16.90 -7.94
CA LYS A 520 31.51 -15.72 -8.41
C LYS A 520 30.85 -15.04 -9.61
N ILE A 521 30.37 -15.82 -10.59
CA ILE A 521 29.70 -15.28 -11.78
C ILE A 521 28.42 -14.54 -11.37
N LEU A 522 27.57 -15.19 -10.56
CA LEU A 522 26.33 -14.59 -10.12
C LEU A 522 26.57 -13.32 -9.28
N ASP A 523 27.63 -13.30 -8.46
CA ASP A 523 28.01 -12.15 -7.64
C ASP A 523 28.31 -10.89 -8.47
N THR A 524 28.77 -11.05 -9.74
CA THR A 524 29.01 -9.90 -10.63
C THR A 524 27.75 -9.10 -10.96
N PHE A 525 26.55 -9.66 -10.79
CA PHE A 525 25.32 -8.92 -11.06
C PHE A 525 24.90 -8.00 -9.91
N PHE A 526 25.64 -7.98 -8.79
CA PHE A 526 25.35 -7.16 -7.61
C PHE A 526 26.36 -6.00 -7.46
N GLU A 527 25.97 -4.91 -6.81
CA GLU A 527 26.86 -3.75 -6.63
C GLU A 527 27.91 -3.98 -5.55
N GLU A 528 27.50 -4.39 -4.36
CA GLU A 528 28.44 -4.82 -3.34
C GLU A 528 28.53 -6.34 -3.49
N ILE A 529 29.73 -6.88 -3.77
CA ILE A 529 29.97 -8.33 -3.79
C ILE A 529 29.34 -8.90 -2.53
N ILE A 530 28.23 -9.61 -2.68
CA ILE A 530 27.40 -10.07 -1.56
C ILE A 530 28.03 -11.29 -0.88
N GLY A 531 29.20 -11.72 -1.37
CA GLY A 531 29.99 -12.79 -0.79
C GLY A 531 29.38 -14.15 -1.09
N LEU A 532 28.75 -14.29 -2.26
CA LEU A 532 28.19 -15.56 -2.68
C LEU A 532 29.30 -16.60 -2.77
N ASN A 533 29.04 -17.76 -2.18
CA ASN A 533 29.95 -18.89 -2.21
C ASN A 533 29.17 -20.18 -2.47
N GLU A 534 29.90 -21.29 -2.58
CA GLU A 534 29.34 -22.60 -2.88
C GLU A 534 28.25 -23.06 -1.90
N ASN A 535 28.31 -22.63 -0.63
CA ASN A 535 27.37 -23.02 0.41
C ASN A 535 26.11 -22.15 0.42
N THR A 536 26.20 -20.91 -0.06
CA THR A 536 25.09 -19.95 -0.04
C THR A 536 24.34 -19.86 -1.37
N LEU A 537 24.93 -20.33 -2.47
CA LEU A 537 24.40 -20.19 -3.82
C LEU A 537 22.98 -20.77 -3.97
N GLU A 538 22.77 -22.04 -3.61
CA GLU A 538 21.47 -22.71 -3.80
C GLU A 538 20.37 -22.02 -2.99
N LYS A 539 20.67 -21.62 -1.75
CA LYS A 539 19.73 -20.88 -0.90
C LYS A 539 19.37 -19.53 -1.52
N HIS A 540 20.34 -18.84 -2.11
CA HIS A 540 20.10 -17.56 -2.77
C HIS A 540 19.22 -17.73 -4.00
N LEU A 541 19.49 -18.73 -4.85
CA LEU A 541 18.67 -19.04 -6.02
C LEU A 541 17.24 -19.42 -5.64
N SER A 542 17.07 -20.25 -4.61
CA SER A 542 15.74 -20.63 -4.12
C SER A 542 14.94 -19.41 -3.64
N ASN A 543 15.58 -18.43 -3.00
CA ASN A 543 14.91 -17.17 -2.62
C ASN A 543 14.53 -16.32 -3.85
N ILE A 544 15.34 -16.31 -4.91
CA ILE A 544 15.00 -15.60 -6.16
C ILE A 544 13.83 -16.31 -6.85
N GLU A 545 13.87 -17.63 -6.92
CA GLU A 545 12.82 -18.45 -7.54
C GLU A 545 11.47 -18.26 -6.85
N GLU A 546 11.45 -18.23 -5.50
CA GLU A 546 10.24 -17.94 -4.72
C GLU A 546 9.64 -16.57 -5.07
N ARG A 547 10.46 -15.56 -5.38
CA ARG A 547 9.99 -14.21 -5.73
C ARG A 547 9.47 -14.08 -7.15
N ILE A 548 10.13 -14.76 -8.09
CA ILE A 548 9.74 -14.76 -9.50
C ILE A 548 8.46 -15.59 -9.70
N ASP A 549 8.29 -16.65 -8.90
CA ASP A 549 7.08 -17.50 -8.88
C ASP A 549 6.72 -18.10 -10.27
N ALA A 550 7.74 -18.35 -11.11
CA ALA A 550 7.56 -18.85 -12.48
C ALA A 550 7.63 -20.39 -12.61
N GLY A 551 7.65 -21.14 -11.50
CA GLY A 551 7.79 -22.61 -11.51
C GLY A 551 9.17 -23.11 -11.99
N GLY A 552 10.18 -22.23 -11.98
CA GLY A 552 11.56 -22.52 -12.37
C GLY A 552 12.35 -21.24 -12.67
N LEU A 553 13.67 -21.27 -12.41
CA LEU A 553 14.59 -20.25 -12.90
C LEU A 553 15.02 -20.55 -14.33
N THR A 554 14.80 -19.59 -15.22
CA THR A 554 15.38 -19.57 -16.57
C THR A 554 16.41 -18.45 -16.66
N LYS A 555 17.21 -18.45 -17.72
CA LYS A 555 18.11 -17.33 -18.01
C LYS A 555 17.33 -16.03 -18.14
N GLU A 556 16.21 -16.05 -18.84
CA GLU A 556 15.43 -14.86 -19.16
C GLU A 556 14.81 -14.25 -17.90
N ASN A 557 14.16 -15.05 -17.05
CA ASN A 557 13.54 -14.52 -15.84
C ASN A 557 14.57 -14.08 -14.78
N LEU A 558 15.71 -14.78 -14.70
CA LEU A 558 16.82 -14.38 -13.84
C LEU A 558 17.45 -13.08 -14.33
N ALA A 559 17.64 -12.92 -15.65
CA ALA A 559 18.13 -11.67 -16.21
C ALA A 559 17.16 -10.51 -15.95
N THR A 560 15.85 -10.72 -16.11
CA THR A 560 14.85 -9.70 -15.74
C THR A 560 15.01 -9.33 -14.26
N TYR A 561 14.99 -10.30 -13.34
CA TYR A 561 15.16 -10.05 -11.91
C TYR A 561 16.44 -9.26 -11.57
N LEU A 562 17.56 -9.57 -12.25
CA LEU A 562 18.84 -8.92 -12.00
C LEU A 562 18.90 -7.50 -12.58
N PHE A 563 18.22 -7.20 -13.69
CA PHE A 563 18.33 -5.90 -14.36
C PHE A 563 17.14 -4.97 -14.13
N THR A 564 16.03 -5.45 -13.59
CA THR A 564 14.80 -4.66 -13.44
C THR A 564 14.38 -4.54 -11.98
N GLN A 565 13.47 -3.61 -11.69
CA GLN A 565 12.86 -3.48 -10.38
C GLN A 565 11.82 -4.58 -10.13
N ASN A 566 11.56 -4.87 -8.86
CA ASN A 566 10.58 -5.88 -8.43
C ASN A 566 9.26 -5.21 -7.98
N PRO A 567 8.10 -5.84 -8.20
CA PRO A 567 6.80 -5.30 -7.80
C PRO A 567 6.51 -5.52 -6.31
N SER A 568 7.31 -4.94 -5.42
CA SER A 568 7.07 -5.04 -3.98
C SER A 568 5.75 -4.36 -3.57
N PRO A 569 5.09 -4.78 -2.49
CA PRO A 569 3.84 -4.16 -2.04
C PRO A 569 4.01 -2.67 -1.72
N ALA A 570 5.15 -2.27 -1.17
CA ALA A 570 5.47 -0.87 -0.94
C ALA A 570 5.42 -0.09 -2.26
N ARG A 571 6.09 -0.60 -3.31
CA ARG A 571 6.10 0.03 -4.64
C ARG A 571 4.71 0.03 -5.29
N LEU A 572 3.97 -1.07 -5.21
CA LEU A 572 2.59 -1.16 -5.72
C LEU A 572 1.64 -0.20 -5.00
N TYR A 573 1.76 -0.08 -3.67
CA TYR A 573 0.99 0.86 -2.86
C TYR A 573 1.34 2.30 -3.21
N ARG A 574 2.63 2.64 -3.36
CA ARG A 574 3.08 3.97 -3.79
C ARG A 574 2.58 4.31 -5.18
N ILE A 575 2.61 3.38 -6.14
CA ILE A 575 2.04 3.61 -7.49
C ILE A 575 0.59 4.07 -7.38
N TRP A 576 -0.22 3.38 -6.57
CA TRP A 576 -1.62 3.78 -6.36
C TRP A 576 -1.73 5.15 -5.70
N ARG A 577 -1.02 5.36 -4.58
CA ARG A 577 -1.07 6.60 -3.78
C ARG A 577 -0.55 7.82 -4.53
N GLU A 578 0.54 7.69 -5.27
CA GLU A 578 1.11 8.78 -6.03
C GLU A 578 0.28 9.11 -7.28
N THR A 579 -0.39 8.11 -7.86
CA THR A 579 -1.37 8.38 -8.92
C THR A 579 -2.57 9.17 -8.37
N GLU A 580 -3.03 8.84 -7.15
CA GLU A 580 -4.06 9.61 -6.44
C GLU A 580 -3.58 11.05 -6.15
N GLU A 581 -2.37 11.21 -5.59
CA GLU A 581 -1.75 12.51 -5.34
C GLU A 581 -1.57 13.34 -6.62
N PHE A 582 -1.17 12.70 -7.72
CA PHE A 582 -1.04 13.34 -9.02
C PHE A 582 -2.39 13.89 -9.49
N PHE A 583 -3.47 13.11 -9.41
CA PHE A 583 -4.79 13.59 -9.79
C PHE A 583 -5.29 14.71 -8.86
N ASP A 584 -5.06 14.61 -7.56
CA ASP A 584 -5.36 15.70 -6.62
C ASP A 584 -4.62 16.98 -6.99
N LEU A 585 -3.33 16.87 -7.35
CA LEU A 585 -2.52 18.01 -7.77
C LEU A 585 -3.00 18.59 -9.10
N VAL A 586 -3.35 17.76 -10.09
CA VAL A 586 -3.92 18.19 -11.37
C VAL A 586 -5.23 18.93 -11.14
N VAL A 587 -6.13 18.39 -10.31
CA VAL A 587 -7.40 19.04 -9.97
C VAL A 587 -7.17 20.37 -9.27
N ARG A 588 -6.24 20.44 -8.30
CA ARG A 588 -5.87 21.69 -7.62
C ARG A 588 -5.29 22.71 -8.59
N LYS A 589 -4.39 22.31 -9.49
CA LYS A 589 -3.83 23.20 -10.52
C LYS A 589 -4.90 23.73 -11.46
N ILE A 590 -5.79 22.87 -11.97
CA ILE A 590 -6.93 23.29 -12.79
C ILE A 590 -7.78 24.32 -12.03
N LYS A 591 -8.13 24.04 -10.77
CA LYS A 591 -8.90 24.95 -9.92
C LYS A 591 -8.20 26.31 -9.72
N ASN A 592 -6.89 26.31 -9.50
CA ASN A 592 -6.13 27.52 -9.16
C ASN A 592 -5.69 28.35 -10.37
N GLU A 593 -5.35 27.71 -11.49
CA GLU A 593 -4.79 28.38 -12.68
C GLU A 593 -5.87 28.71 -13.72
N ILE A 594 -6.79 27.77 -14.00
CA ILE A 594 -7.83 27.93 -15.03
C ILE A 594 -9.05 28.67 -14.45
N TYR A 595 -9.41 28.36 -13.20
CA TYR A 595 -10.59 28.92 -12.51
C TYR A 595 -10.19 29.86 -11.35
N ASN A 596 -9.10 30.62 -11.52
CA ASN A 596 -8.61 31.59 -10.53
C ASN A 596 -9.68 32.59 -10.09
N ASN A 597 -10.55 33.01 -11.02
CA ASN A 597 -11.70 33.86 -10.77
C ASN A 597 -12.88 33.01 -10.28
N LYS A 598 -12.93 32.78 -8.97
CA LYS A 598 -14.08 32.12 -8.31
C LYS A 598 -15.30 33.05 -8.31
N TRP A 599 -16.47 32.52 -8.64
CA TRP A 599 -17.74 33.23 -8.48
C TRP A 599 -17.92 33.67 -7.02
N ARG A 600 -18.13 34.96 -6.79
CA ARG A 600 -18.47 35.47 -5.46
C ARG A 600 -19.94 35.21 -5.18
N ARG A 601 -20.22 34.46 -4.12
CA ARG A 601 -21.59 34.26 -3.63
C ARG A 601 -22.02 35.49 -2.83
N ILE A 602 -23.14 36.10 -3.21
CA ILE A 602 -23.71 37.25 -2.51
C ILE A 602 -24.76 36.73 -1.53
N LYS A 603 -24.65 37.11 -0.26
CA LYS A 603 -25.66 36.87 0.77
C LYS A 603 -26.37 38.18 1.06
N PHE A 604 -27.69 38.15 1.07
CA PHE A 604 -28.53 39.25 1.54
C PHE A 604 -29.63 38.71 2.44
N SER A 605 -30.04 39.51 3.41
CA SER A 605 -31.13 39.18 4.34
C SER A 605 -32.42 39.84 3.86
N VAL A 606 -33.54 39.17 4.10
CA VAL A 606 -34.88 39.67 3.79
C VAL A 606 -35.76 39.57 5.02
N ASP A 607 -36.63 40.55 5.23
CA ASP A 607 -37.68 40.46 6.25
C ASP A 607 -38.73 39.45 5.78
N LEU A 608 -38.81 38.31 6.48
CA LEU A 608 -39.73 37.23 6.15
C LEU A 608 -41.21 37.62 6.31
N ASN A 609 -41.54 38.55 7.19
CA ASN A 609 -42.92 38.99 7.39
C ASN A 609 -43.35 39.90 6.23
N ASP A 610 -42.51 40.86 5.85
CA ASP A 610 -42.74 41.72 4.68
C ASP A 610 -42.83 40.87 3.40
N LEU A 611 -41.91 39.93 3.22
CA LEU A 611 -41.89 39.05 2.05
C LEU A 611 -43.14 38.17 1.98
N LYS A 612 -43.56 37.57 3.10
CA LYS A 612 -44.81 36.78 3.17
C LYS A 612 -46.04 37.61 2.85
N SER A 613 -46.08 38.88 3.27
CA SER A 613 -47.21 39.78 2.99
C SER A 613 -47.38 40.09 1.50
N LYS A 614 -46.30 39.97 0.72
CA LYS A 614 -46.25 40.24 -0.73
C LYS A 614 -46.43 38.99 -1.60
N LEU A 615 -46.47 37.79 -1.00
CA LEU A 615 -46.71 36.54 -1.74
C LEU A 615 -48.20 36.38 -2.09
N LYS A 616 -48.47 35.73 -3.22
CA LYS A 616 -49.85 35.35 -3.58
C LYS A 616 -50.42 34.39 -2.51
N GLN A 617 -51.73 34.49 -2.26
CA GLN A 617 -52.43 33.59 -1.34
C GLN A 617 -52.11 32.11 -1.66
N GLY A 618 -51.64 31.37 -0.66
CA GLY A 618 -51.26 29.96 -0.77
C GLY A 618 -49.79 29.70 -1.15
N MET A 619 -48.99 30.74 -1.44
CA MET A 619 -47.55 30.59 -1.65
C MET A 619 -46.77 30.82 -0.36
N GLY A 620 -45.94 29.86 0.03
CA GLY A 620 -45.04 29.94 1.17
C GLY A 620 -43.57 30.04 0.75
N ILE A 621 -42.73 30.50 1.68
CA ILE A 621 -41.27 30.39 1.56
C ILE A 621 -40.82 29.31 2.52
N GLU A 622 -40.29 28.24 1.94
CA GLU A 622 -39.68 27.11 2.62
C GLU A 622 -38.20 27.33 2.86
N GLU A 623 -37.73 26.86 4.01
CA GLU A 623 -36.32 26.80 4.38
C GLU A 623 -35.58 25.78 3.50
N LYS A 624 -34.31 26.04 3.20
CA LYS A 624 -33.43 25.14 2.42
C LYS A 624 -33.93 24.90 0.99
N THR A 625 -34.64 25.87 0.44
CA THR A 625 -35.25 25.79 -0.88
C THR A 625 -34.60 26.80 -1.84
N PRO A 626 -34.22 26.37 -3.05
CA PRO A 626 -33.78 27.28 -4.11
C PRO A 626 -34.98 27.98 -4.76
N TYR A 627 -34.83 29.27 -5.04
CA TYR A 627 -35.80 30.12 -5.75
C TYR A 627 -35.14 30.78 -6.95
N MET A 628 -35.92 31.08 -7.98
CA MET A 628 -35.50 31.99 -9.04
C MET A 628 -36.03 33.38 -8.74
N VAL A 629 -35.14 34.33 -8.50
CA VAL A 629 -35.47 35.74 -8.29
C VAL A 629 -35.20 36.48 -9.59
N GLN A 630 -36.21 37.19 -10.10
CA GLN A 630 -36.03 38.09 -11.24
C GLN A 630 -35.78 39.51 -10.72
N ILE A 631 -34.68 40.11 -11.16
CA ILE A 631 -34.30 41.49 -10.85
C ILE A 631 -34.23 42.23 -12.19
N ASP A 632 -35.12 43.20 -12.37
CA ASP A 632 -35.14 44.02 -13.57
C ASP A 632 -33.84 44.84 -13.66
N ASN A 633 -33.32 44.99 -14.88
CA ASN A 633 -32.06 45.67 -15.19
C ASN A 633 -30.78 45.02 -14.61
N LEU A 634 -30.83 43.74 -14.20
CA LEU A 634 -29.65 42.95 -13.87
C LEU A 634 -29.30 41.99 -15.03
N GLU A 635 -28.02 41.71 -15.28
CA GLU A 635 -27.60 40.69 -16.25
C GLU A 635 -26.75 39.60 -15.56
N PRO A 636 -27.23 38.34 -15.46
CA PRO A 636 -28.53 37.86 -15.93
C PRO A 636 -29.70 38.35 -15.04
N GLN A 637 -30.87 38.62 -15.65
CA GLN A 637 -32.05 39.11 -14.94
C GLN A 637 -32.61 38.11 -13.94
N LYS A 638 -32.40 36.82 -14.17
CA LYS A 638 -32.89 35.75 -13.30
C LYS A 638 -31.72 35.16 -12.54
N LEU A 639 -31.77 35.28 -11.22
CA LEU A 639 -30.79 34.71 -10.30
C LEU A 639 -31.36 33.48 -9.59
N LEU A 640 -30.56 32.43 -9.50
CA LEU A 640 -30.83 31.32 -8.59
C LEU A 640 -30.41 31.75 -7.18
N VAL A 641 -31.37 31.86 -6.27
CA VAL A 641 -31.17 32.29 -4.88
C VAL A 641 -31.53 31.14 -3.95
N PHE A 642 -30.63 30.80 -3.04
CA PHE A 642 -30.86 29.76 -2.06
C PHE A 642 -31.31 30.37 -0.73
N HIS A 643 -32.52 30.03 -0.28
CA HIS A 643 -33.04 30.49 1.01
C HIS A 643 -32.56 29.58 2.14
N ASN A 644 -31.84 30.14 3.10
CA ASN A 644 -31.50 29.48 4.34
C ASN A 644 -31.84 30.38 5.53
N ARG A 645 -32.36 29.82 6.62
CA ARG A 645 -32.42 30.56 7.89
C ARG A 645 -30.98 30.77 8.35
N SER A 646 -30.60 32.03 8.46
CA SER A 646 -29.37 32.38 9.19
C SER A 646 -29.70 32.23 10.67
N GLU A 647 -28.79 31.63 11.44
CA GLU A 647 -28.74 31.88 12.89
C GLU A 647 -28.46 33.36 13.16
#